data_AF-A0A7X5SZD4-F1
#
_entry.id   AF-A0A7X5SZD4-F1
#
_cell.length_a   1.000
_cell.length_b   1.000
_cell.length_c   1.000
_cell.angle_alpha   90.00
_cell.angle_beta   90.00
_cell.angle_gamma   90.00
#
_symmetry.space_group_name_H-M   'P 1'
#
loop_
_entity.id
_entity.type
_entity.pdbx_description
1 polymer ?
#
loop_
_entity_poly.entity_id
_entity_poly.type
_entity_poly.pdbx_seq_one_letter_code
_entity_poly.pdbx_strand_id
1 'polypeptide(L)'
;MSFITQSLFDFLDKGKEILHKTKEKSKKKKLTKEKSQSKVAQIDFFNLNPDITQNNKLKDEKFELKQIEDNSTLTRIKNNIIAIKLAKKLKQQVRKADMFEKDLISQYSGWGGLQDLFQQNKYIKEREKIEKLLTEEEYRNALSSINTSFYTNKSIISFMYNALKKMGFKHGRVLEPSCGIGNFIGYMPQDIKSDSNIIGIEKEGLAASIAAQLYQNAEIQNTGFENARILDNYFDVVVGNVPFGNIKVHDKNYNKYALSIHNYFIVKSLDKVRPGGIVALITSSFTMGSKTNKVREIIGEKANLIAAIKLPNIAFGNTNTTVVSDILILQKKLENHTESNLSKWLQVNNEINEYFSNNPKMIAGHIKEISGPFGKTYTVELNGNLEEKLNEILEYIPQKIYKEIAIEEKDVIWADDSIIEDEYVVLNNKLYQNNNGILVEQKLSSSSITFKRITNMIALKNQVQHIINIQLDDCSDDVLKEEQLKLNTIYDKFVLSYGYINSTANSRAYNKDSYYNLISSIEIVENDKISKGDIFTKRTIQLPKVVTKADSIEEAYYITLGEKGKLDFSRIASLVSKSEKEVIDYLNGKLIFFNPATEQWETEDDYLSGNVRKKLNSAKQEYKFDQKFQVNVQALEKVQPAPITAEDITVNFGATWVPKDIYKDFILYTLEAKDVDVEFNKIDASWEISVYGCPYSILNYKYGTERKNAIAVIAAGLNLKVPNVYDTIIDPDTDKKKRVLNAKESMLAIQKLEEIQIEFNNWIFKDLKRRKILEEQYNKIFNSVVPRRYNGDHLVFPYKNPNIKFRSNQLRAIARCLTGNSSLLAHCVGAGKSVTRS
;
A
#
# COMPACT_ATOMS: atom_id res chain seq x y z
N MET A 1 21.56 -22.94 -11.31
CA MET A 1 21.50 -21.81 -12.27
C MET A 1 20.43 -20.77 -11.95
N SER A 2 19.17 -21.10 -11.62
CA SER A 2 18.09 -20.08 -11.50
C SER A 2 18.11 -19.20 -10.23
N PHE A 3 18.83 -19.58 -9.16
CA PHE A 3 18.97 -18.74 -7.96
C PHE A 3 20.05 -17.65 -8.09
N ILE A 4 21.02 -17.84 -9.00
CA ILE A 4 22.19 -16.98 -9.16
C ILE A 4 21.86 -15.75 -10.03
N THR A 5 21.00 -15.92 -11.04
CA THR A 5 20.55 -14.82 -11.91
C THR A 5 19.57 -13.88 -11.23
N GLN A 6 18.67 -14.40 -10.37
CA GLN A 6 17.69 -13.59 -9.63
C GLN A 6 18.39 -12.58 -8.68
N SER A 7 19.43 -13.01 -7.97
CA SER A 7 20.23 -12.16 -7.07
C SER A 7 20.95 -11.04 -7.80
N LEU A 8 21.39 -11.26 -9.05
CA LEU A 8 22.06 -10.24 -9.86
C LEU A 8 21.05 -9.21 -10.39
N PHE A 9 19.85 -9.64 -10.78
CA PHE A 9 18.78 -8.74 -11.21
C PHE A 9 18.20 -7.90 -10.05
N ASP A 10 17.94 -8.51 -8.88
CA ASP A 10 17.51 -7.78 -7.68
C ASP A 10 18.57 -6.77 -7.21
N PHE A 11 19.86 -7.08 -7.42
CA PHE A 11 20.97 -6.19 -7.17
C PHE A 11 21.04 -5.02 -8.18
N LEU A 12 20.82 -5.30 -9.47
CA LEU A 12 20.79 -4.29 -10.52
C LEU A 12 19.59 -3.33 -10.37
N ASP A 13 18.43 -3.81 -9.92
CA ASP A 13 17.27 -2.95 -9.67
C ASP A 13 17.45 -2.05 -8.45
N LYS A 14 18.04 -2.55 -7.35
CA LYS A 14 18.46 -1.69 -6.22
C LYS A 14 19.56 -0.70 -6.61
N GLY A 15 20.52 -1.14 -7.42
CA GLY A 15 21.58 -0.28 -7.97
C GLY A 15 21.03 0.86 -8.83
N LYS A 16 20.02 0.59 -9.67
CA LYS A 16 19.31 1.62 -10.46
C LYS A 16 18.60 2.63 -9.57
N GLU A 17 17.97 2.20 -8.49
CA GLU A 17 17.27 3.09 -7.55
C GLU A 17 18.24 4.06 -6.82
N ILE A 18 19.42 3.56 -6.46
CA ILE A 18 20.51 4.35 -5.86
C ILE A 18 21.12 5.30 -6.90
N LEU A 19 21.36 4.84 -8.14
CA LEU A 19 21.89 5.65 -9.23
C LEU A 19 20.92 6.76 -9.67
N HIS A 20 19.61 6.52 -9.66
CA HIS A 20 18.61 7.56 -9.94
C HIS A 20 18.66 8.68 -8.89
N LYS A 21 18.73 8.32 -7.60
CA LYS A 21 18.88 9.29 -6.48
C LYS A 21 20.20 10.07 -6.57
N THR A 22 21.27 9.44 -7.04
CA THR A 22 22.59 10.06 -7.17
C THR A 22 22.69 10.97 -8.41
N LYS A 23 22.11 10.57 -9.55
CA LYS A 23 21.98 11.39 -10.78
C LYS A 23 21.01 12.57 -10.60
N GLU A 24 19.96 12.44 -9.78
CA GLU A 24 19.09 13.57 -9.42
C GLU A 24 19.80 14.58 -8.50
N LYS A 25 20.59 14.11 -7.52
CA LYS A 25 21.39 14.99 -6.65
C LYS A 25 22.50 15.70 -7.44
N SER A 26 23.14 15.06 -8.42
CA SER A 26 24.16 15.68 -9.27
C SER A 26 23.57 16.62 -10.32
N LYS A 27 22.38 16.32 -10.89
CA LYS A 27 21.61 17.27 -11.71
C LYS A 27 21.14 18.49 -10.91
N LYS A 28 20.71 18.33 -9.65
CA LYS A 28 20.36 19.47 -8.77
C LYS A 28 21.55 20.36 -8.45
N LYS A 29 22.76 19.81 -8.30
CA LYS A 29 24.02 20.58 -8.15
C LYS A 29 24.46 21.30 -9.44
N LYS A 30 24.13 20.76 -10.63
CA LYS A 30 24.44 21.38 -11.93
C LYS A 30 23.40 22.41 -12.38
N LEU A 31 22.12 22.26 -12.01
CA LEU A 31 21.06 23.22 -12.37
C LEU A 31 21.08 24.52 -11.55
N THR A 32 21.79 24.58 -10.42
CA THR A 32 21.91 25.81 -9.60
C THR A 32 22.89 26.84 -10.18
N LYS A 33 23.42 26.66 -11.40
CA LYS A 33 24.38 27.60 -12.00
C LYS A 33 23.99 28.25 -13.33
N GLU A 34 22.83 27.95 -13.91
CA GLU A 34 22.40 28.62 -15.14
C GLU A 34 20.89 28.87 -15.18
N LYS A 35 20.54 30.07 -15.67
CA LYS A 35 19.19 30.58 -16.04
C LYS A 35 18.40 31.34 -14.98
N SER A 36 18.83 32.59 -14.82
CA SER A 36 17.95 33.75 -14.74
C SER A 36 17.14 33.96 -16.02
N GLN A 37 15.92 34.49 -15.87
CA GLN A 37 14.96 35.03 -16.86
C GLN A 37 14.03 34.04 -17.60
N SER A 38 12.75 34.00 -17.20
CA SER A 38 11.65 34.66 -17.95
C SER A 38 10.28 34.45 -17.27
N LYS A 39 9.40 35.43 -17.48
CA LYS A 39 8.04 35.64 -16.94
C LYS A 39 7.08 34.49 -17.30
N VAL A 40 6.06 34.25 -16.46
CA VAL A 40 4.62 34.13 -16.84
C VAL A 40 3.70 34.15 -15.59
N ALA A 41 2.61 34.89 -15.74
CA ALA A 41 1.30 34.87 -15.06
C ALA A 41 1.19 35.16 -13.55
N GLN A 42 0.85 36.42 -13.27
CA GLN A 42 0.04 36.83 -12.13
C GLN A 42 -1.31 36.10 -12.15
N ILE A 43 -1.67 35.48 -11.02
CA ILE A 43 -3.05 35.35 -10.59
C ILE A 43 -3.08 35.94 -9.17
N ASP A 44 -3.76 37.07 -9.06
CA ASP A 44 -3.94 37.88 -7.86
C ASP A 44 -4.59 37.11 -6.73
N PHE A 45 -3.99 37.20 -5.53
CA PHE A 45 -4.68 37.21 -4.24
C PHE A 45 -3.64 37.63 -3.20
N PHE A 46 -3.40 38.93 -3.00
CA PHE A 46 -3.01 39.57 -1.73
C PHE A 46 -2.82 41.07 -1.98
N ASN A 47 -3.93 41.80 -1.86
CA ASN A 47 -3.92 43.24 -1.64
C ASN A 47 -4.29 43.46 -0.17
N LEU A 48 -3.29 43.54 0.71
CA LEU A 48 -3.39 44.13 2.05
C LEU A 48 -2.09 44.91 2.30
N ASN A 49 -2.25 46.17 2.70
CA ASN A 49 -1.28 47.26 2.66
C ASN A 49 0.14 46.94 3.15
N PRO A 50 1.17 47.54 2.51
CA PRO A 50 2.54 47.53 2.99
C PRO A 50 2.77 48.78 3.86
N ASP A 51 2.95 48.61 5.15
CA ASP A 51 3.76 49.54 5.93
C ASP A 51 4.28 48.81 7.16
N ILE A 52 5.59 48.54 7.12
CA ILE A 52 6.61 48.55 8.18
C ILE A 52 7.79 47.81 7.58
N THR A 53 8.65 48.58 6.89
CA THR A 53 10.03 48.20 6.67
C THR A 53 10.90 48.83 7.76
N GLN A 54 11.92 48.06 8.13
CA GLN A 54 13.14 48.42 8.85
C GLN A 54 13.24 48.13 10.35
N ASN A 55 14.35 47.45 10.66
CA ASN A 55 15.01 47.25 11.94
C ASN A 55 14.30 46.37 12.97
N ASN A 56 14.77 45.12 13.07
CA ASN A 56 15.40 44.67 14.31
C ASN A 56 16.12 43.32 14.10
N LYS A 57 17.30 43.19 14.73
CA LYS A 57 17.87 41.89 15.08
C LYS A 57 16.76 41.08 15.74
N LEU A 58 16.26 40.04 15.08
CA LEU A 58 15.28 39.13 15.67
C LEU A 58 15.97 38.41 16.83
N LYS A 59 15.74 38.93 18.04
CA LYS A 59 15.69 38.08 19.24
C LYS A 59 14.68 36.98 18.90
N ASP A 60 15.05 35.72 19.09
CA ASP A 60 14.12 34.59 18.98
C ASP A 60 12.95 34.81 19.95
N GLU A 61 11.86 35.41 19.45
CA GLU A 61 10.59 35.41 20.15
C GLU A 61 10.11 33.97 20.27
N LYS A 62 9.62 33.59 21.44
CA LYS A 62 9.22 32.21 21.75
C LYS A 62 7.92 31.89 21.03
N PHE A 63 7.94 30.96 20.07
CA PHE A 63 6.73 30.44 19.44
C PHE A 63 5.97 29.54 20.42
N GLU A 64 4.70 29.85 20.65
CA GLU A 64 3.77 29.05 21.46
C GLU A 64 2.63 28.51 20.59
N LEU A 65 2.47 27.19 20.59
CA LEU A 65 1.40 26.54 19.85
C LEU A 65 0.05 26.87 20.51
N LYS A 66 -0.89 27.42 19.72
CA LYS A 66 -2.25 27.71 20.17
C LYS A 66 -3.18 26.54 19.85
N GLN A 67 -4.20 26.37 20.70
CA GLN A 67 -5.25 25.39 20.45
C GLN A 67 -6.16 25.89 19.32
N ILE A 68 -6.56 24.99 18.42
CA ILE A 68 -7.48 25.31 17.33
C ILE A 68 -8.89 25.47 17.91
N GLU A 69 -9.46 26.67 17.79
CA GLU A 69 -10.76 27.03 18.38
C GLU A 69 -11.95 26.59 17.50
N ASP A 70 -11.89 26.77 16.17
CA ASP A 70 -12.90 26.29 15.23
C ASP A 70 -12.42 25.01 14.52
N ASN A 71 -13.03 23.89 14.87
CA ASN A 71 -12.72 22.57 14.32
C ASN A 71 -13.76 22.08 13.28
N SER A 72 -14.56 22.99 12.70
CA SER A 72 -15.51 22.64 11.66
C SER A 72 -14.82 22.08 10.41
N THR A 73 -15.47 21.14 9.73
CA THR A 73 -14.92 20.44 8.55
C THR A 73 -14.37 21.41 7.51
N LEU A 74 -15.12 22.47 7.17
CA LEU A 74 -14.72 23.43 6.15
C LEU A 74 -13.53 24.29 6.58
N THR A 75 -13.48 24.72 7.86
CA THR A 75 -12.35 25.49 8.39
C THR A 75 -11.08 24.67 8.39
N ARG A 76 -11.15 23.41 8.83
CA ARG A 76 -10.01 22.47 8.75
C ARG A 76 -9.49 22.29 7.33
N ILE A 77 -10.39 22.11 6.35
CA ILE A 77 -10.02 21.99 4.94
C ILE A 77 -9.28 23.24 4.45
N LYS A 78 -9.81 24.44 4.76
CA LYS A 78 -9.19 25.71 4.38
C LYS A 78 -7.82 25.89 5.04
N ASN A 79 -7.71 25.63 6.34
CA ASN A 79 -6.45 25.74 7.09
C ASN A 79 -5.39 24.78 6.55
N ASN A 80 -5.78 23.53 6.23
CA ASN A 80 -4.88 22.58 5.60
C ASN A 80 -4.37 23.08 4.24
N ILE A 81 -5.26 23.61 3.39
CA ILE A 81 -4.87 24.19 2.08
C ILE A 81 -3.88 25.35 2.25
N ILE A 82 -4.11 26.24 3.21
CA ILE A 82 -3.23 27.39 3.51
C ILE A 82 -1.87 26.89 3.98
N ALA A 83 -1.84 25.98 4.96
CA ALA A 83 -0.62 25.44 5.52
C ALA A 83 0.22 24.69 4.47
N ILE A 84 -0.42 23.89 3.59
CA ILE A 84 0.26 23.18 2.50
C ILE A 84 0.91 24.15 1.52
N LYS A 85 0.17 25.18 1.08
CA LYS A 85 0.69 26.21 0.18
C LYS A 85 1.91 26.90 0.79
N LEU A 86 1.81 27.28 2.06
CA LEU A 86 2.88 27.95 2.79
C LEU A 86 4.10 27.03 2.98
N ALA A 87 3.89 25.78 3.40
CA ALA A 87 4.95 24.77 3.55
C ALA A 87 5.73 24.57 2.24
N LYS A 88 5.02 24.42 1.12
CA LYS A 88 5.64 24.25 -0.21
C LYS A 88 6.39 25.51 -0.65
N LYS A 89 5.83 26.70 -0.41
CA LYS A 89 6.48 27.98 -0.70
C LYS A 89 7.79 28.13 0.10
N LEU A 90 7.76 27.88 1.41
CA LEU A 90 8.93 27.93 2.28
C LEU A 90 10.02 26.96 1.83
N LYS A 91 9.63 25.74 1.45
CA LYS A 91 10.55 24.72 0.92
C LYS A 91 11.18 25.12 -0.41
N GLN A 92 10.40 25.70 -1.33
CA GLN A 92 10.89 26.20 -2.62
C GLN A 92 11.86 27.38 -2.45
N GLN A 93 11.57 28.26 -1.50
CA GLN A 93 12.39 29.44 -1.20
C GLN A 93 13.61 29.12 -0.32
N VAL A 94 13.72 27.89 0.19
CA VAL A 94 14.78 27.44 1.12
C VAL A 94 14.91 28.41 2.29
N ARG A 95 13.78 28.81 2.88
CA ARG A 95 13.74 29.73 4.02
C ARG A 95 12.95 29.18 5.19
N LYS A 96 13.25 29.72 6.37
CA LYS A 96 12.55 29.45 7.63
C LYS A 96 11.27 30.30 7.72
N ALA A 97 10.21 29.73 8.30
CA ALA A 97 8.99 30.45 8.63
C ALA A 97 9.25 31.52 9.70
N ASP A 98 8.67 32.71 9.51
CA ASP A 98 8.58 33.73 10.57
C ASP A 98 7.45 33.42 11.56
N MET A 99 7.24 34.28 12.57
CA MET A 99 6.25 34.03 13.62
C MET A 99 4.81 34.00 13.10
N PHE A 100 4.46 34.91 12.18
CA PHE A 100 3.12 34.95 11.58
C PHE A 100 2.85 33.72 10.72
N GLU A 101 3.86 33.29 9.96
CA GLU A 101 3.81 32.09 9.15
C GLU A 101 3.76 30.81 9.99
N LYS A 102 4.44 30.79 11.15
CA LYS A 102 4.31 29.70 12.13
C LYS A 102 2.88 29.62 12.68
N ASP A 103 2.25 30.75 13.01
CA ASP A 103 0.85 30.78 13.44
C ASP A 103 -0.08 30.20 12.35
N LEU A 104 0.11 30.58 11.08
CA LEU A 104 -0.68 30.06 9.96
C LEU A 104 -0.47 28.57 9.69
N ILE A 105 0.79 28.11 9.64
CA ILE A 105 1.11 26.72 9.31
C ILE A 105 0.75 25.75 10.45
N SER A 106 0.73 26.25 11.69
CA SER A 106 0.32 25.48 12.88
C SER A 106 -1.15 25.05 12.88
N GLN A 107 -2.00 25.72 12.07
CA GLN A 107 -3.41 25.38 11.93
C GLN A 107 -3.67 24.12 11.11
N TYR A 108 -2.61 23.50 10.57
CA TYR A 108 -2.72 22.22 9.87
C TYR A 108 -3.26 21.14 10.83
N SER A 109 -4.39 20.54 10.47
CA SER A 109 -5.10 19.57 11.31
C SER A 109 -5.22 18.20 10.64
N GLY A 110 -4.39 17.93 9.63
CA GLY A 110 -4.32 16.65 8.94
C GLY A 110 -5.63 16.23 8.28
N TRP A 111 -5.72 14.98 7.84
CA TRP A 111 -6.86 14.49 7.05
C TRP A 111 -7.86 13.64 7.85
N GLY A 112 -7.58 13.42 9.14
CA GLY A 112 -8.39 12.60 10.04
C GLY A 112 -9.85 13.06 10.10
N GLY A 113 -10.79 12.16 9.83
CA GLY A 113 -12.24 12.44 9.90
C GLY A 113 -12.78 13.32 8.76
N LEU A 114 -11.99 13.56 7.70
CA LEU A 114 -12.43 14.29 6.51
C LEU A 114 -12.89 13.31 5.40
N GLN A 115 -13.62 12.22 5.73
CA GLN A 115 -14.08 11.25 4.72
C GLN A 115 -14.93 11.91 3.62
N ASP A 116 -15.80 12.84 4.01
CA ASP A 116 -16.69 13.58 3.10
C ASP A 116 -15.92 14.37 2.02
N LEU A 117 -14.69 14.82 2.32
CA LEU A 117 -13.83 15.52 1.36
C LEU A 117 -13.38 14.61 0.22
N PHE A 118 -13.19 13.31 0.45
CA PHE A 118 -12.57 12.40 -0.52
C PHE A 118 -13.53 11.36 -1.12
N GLN A 119 -14.63 11.01 -0.44
CA GLN A 119 -15.51 9.89 -0.85
C GLN A 119 -16.93 10.28 -1.30
N GLN A 120 -17.40 11.50 -1.01
CA GLN A 120 -18.76 11.96 -1.35
C GLN A 120 -18.76 13.03 -2.45
N ASN A 121 -19.93 13.35 -3.03
CA ASN A 121 -20.11 14.54 -3.90
C ASN A 121 -20.16 15.87 -3.12
N LYS A 122 -19.42 15.98 -2.01
CA LYS A 122 -19.30 17.19 -1.18
C LYS A 122 -17.87 17.77 -1.31
N TYR A 123 -17.74 19.09 -1.14
CA TYR A 123 -16.46 19.81 -1.17
C TYR A 123 -15.62 19.60 -2.46
N ILE A 124 -16.29 19.47 -3.61
CA ILE A 124 -15.65 19.18 -4.92
C ILE A 124 -14.59 20.25 -5.26
N LYS A 125 -14.91 21.53 -5.06
CA LYS A 125 -13.99 22.65 -5.35
C LYS A 125 -12.73 22.61 -4.48
N GLU A 126 -12.87 22.19 -3.23
CA GLU A 126 -11.74 22.03 -2.30
C GLU A 126 -10.90 20.81 -2.66
N ARG A 127 -11.53 19.69 -3.05
CA ARG A 127 -10.84 18.49 -3.53
C ARG A 127 -9.98 18.79 -4.76
N GLU A 128 -10.54 19.45 -5.78
CA GLU A 128 -9.80 19.84 -6.98
C GLU A 128 -8.58 20.72 -6.67
N LYS A 129 -8.71 21.63 -5.68
CA LYS A 129 -7.58 22.45 -5.22
C LYS A 129 -6.50 21.58 -4.60
N ILE A 130 -6.88 20.62 -3.75
CA ILE A 130 -5.95 19.71 -3.07
C ILE A 130 -5.24 18.79 -4.08
N GLU A 131 -5.96 18.26 -5.07
CA GLU A 131 -5.40 17.43 -6.15
C GLU A 131 -4.36 18.18 -6.98
N LYS A 132 -4.59 19.48 -7.24
CA LYS A 132 -3.60 20.34 -7.90
C LYS A 132 -2.42 20.71 -7.00
N LEU A 133 -2.65 20.76 -5.68
CA LEU A 133 -1.66 21.18 -4.68
C LEU A 133 -0.70 20.07 -4.29
N LEU A 134 -1.16 18.82 -4.21
CA LEU A 134 -0.40 17.66 -3.77
C LEU A 134 0.18 16.89 -4.95
N THR A 135 1.32 16.22 -4.76
CA THR A 135 1.79 15.19 -5.71
C THR A 135 0.89 13.95 -5.61
N GLU A 136 0.94 13.05 -6.60
CA GLU A 136 0.17 11.80 -6.54
C GLU A 136 0.51 10.94 -5.31
N GLU A 137 1.76 10.96 -4.86
CA GLU A 137 2.20 10.28 -3.64
C GLU A 137 1.63 10.95 -2.39
N GLU A 138 1.73 12.28 -2.28
CA GLU A 138 1.17 13.03 -1.16
C GLU A 138 -0.37 12.88 -1.08
N TYR A 139 -1.06 12.85 -2.23
CA TYR A 139 -2.50 12.64 -2.29
C TYR A 139 -2.90 11.22 -1.86
N ARG A 140 -2.16 10.18 -2.29
CA ARG A 140 -2.38 8.80 -1.81
C ARG A 140 -2.12 8.68 -0.30
N ASN A 141 -1.07 9.33 0.20
CA ASN A 141 -0.80 9.37 1.64
C ASN A 141 -1.93 10.07 2.40
N ALA A 142 -2.43 11.20 1.90
CA ALA A 142 -3.58 11.89 2.47
C ALA A 142 -4.82 10.98 2.56
N LEU A 143 -5.16 10.28 1.47
CA LEU A 143 -6.26 9.30 1.44
C LEU A 143 -6.09 8.18 2.47
N SER A 144 -4.88 7.64 2.59
CA SER A 144 -4.58 6.56 3.55
C SER A 144 -4.67 7.02 5.01
N SER A 145 -4.50 8.32 5.25
CA SER A 145 -4.43 8.93 6.58
C SER A 145 -5.79 9.43 7.13
N ILE A 146 -6.86 9.35 6.33
CA ILE A 146 -8.21 9.82 6.71
C ILE A 146 -8.73 9.17 8.01
N ASN A 147 -8.35 7.91 8.24
CA ASN A 147 -8.80 7.16 9.40
C ASN A 147 -7.76 7.10 10.54
N THR A 148 -6.60 7.76 10.39
CA THR A 148 -5.46 7.60 11.31
C THR A 148 -4.78 8.91 11.72
N SER A 149 -4.98 10.01 10.99
CA SER A 149 -4.35 11.33 11.25
C SER A 149 -5.18 12.16 12.25
N PHE A 150 -5.30 11.68 13.49
CA PHE A 150 -5.95 12.41 14.58
C PHE A 150 -4.90 13.07 15.49
N TYR A 151 -5.12 14.34 15.84
CA TYR A 151 -4.20 15.08 16.70
C TYR A 151 -4.53 14.86 18.19
N THR A 152 -3.47 14.71 18.98
CA THR A 152 -3.58 14.58 20.43
C THR A 152 -4.02 15.89 21.06
N ASN A 153 -5.02 15.83 21.95
CA ASN A 153 -5.55 16.97 22.67
C ASN A 153 -4.47 17.60 23.59
N LYS A 154 -4.44 18.94 23.69
CA LYS A 154 -3.54 19.71 24.55
C LYS A 154 -3.58 19.25 26.01
N SER A 155 -4.76 19.02 26.59
CA SER A 155 -4.89 18.61 28.00
C SER A 155 -4.21 17.26 28.27
N ILE A 156 -4.21 16.34 27.30
CA ILE A 156 -3.50 15.05 27.40
C ILE A 156 -1.98 15.26 27.35
N ILE A 157 -1.50 16.08 26.42
CA ILE A 157 -0.06 16.38 26.29
C ILE A 157 0.44 17.10 27.55
N SER A 158 -0.30 18.09 28.04
CA SER A 158 -0.02 18.80 29.30
C SER A 158 0.06 17.84 30.47
N PHE A 159 -0.90 16.92 30.61
CA PHE A 159 -0.86 15.88 31.64
C PHE A 159 0.41 15.02 31.56
N MET A 160 0.81 14.58 30.37
CA MET A 160 2.01 13.75 30.19
C MET A 160 3.29 14.50 30.58
N TYR A 161 3.43 15.78 30.22
CA TYR A 161 4.57 16.59 30.66
C TYR A 161 4.54 16.90 32.16
N ASN A 162 3.36 17.16 32.73
CA ASN A 162 3.21 17.34 34.18
C ASN A 162 3.58 16.07 34.94
N ALA A 163 3.22 14.89 34.42
CA ALA A 163 3.64 13.61 34.97
C ALA A 163 5.18 13.46 34.91
N LEU A 164 5.81 13.78 33.78
CA LEU A 164 7.28 13.78 33.63
C LEU A 164 7.95 14.72 34.65
N LYS A 165 7.43 15.94 34.80
CA LYS A 165 7.92 16.93 35.77
C LYS A 165 7.76 16.44 37.21
N LYS A 166 6.61 15.84 37.55
CA LYS A 166 6.34 15.24 38.87
C LYS A 166 7.32 14.09 39.18
N MET A 167 7.65 13.28 38.18
CA MET A 167 8.67 12.23 38.28
C MET A 167 10.10 12.78 38.43
N GLY A 168 10.34 14.07 38.17
CA GLY A 168 11.62 14.76 38.36
C GLY A 168 12.37 15.10 37.07
N PHE A 169 11.78 14.87 35.90
CA PHE A 169 12.39 15.28 34.63
C PHE A 169 12.34 16.80 34.47
N LYS A 170 13.49 17.42 34.18
CA LYS A 170 13.63 18.87 33.98
C LYS A 170 14.09 19.20 32.57
N HIS A 171 15.07 18.49 32.05
CA HIS A 171 15.60 18.64 30.70
C HIS A 171 16.34 17.36 30.28
N GLY A 172 16.71 17.26 29.01
CA GLY A 172 17.56 16.17 28.50
C GLY A 172 17.34 15.88 27.02
N ARG A 173 17.70 14.67 26.61
CA ARG A 173 17.48 14.18 25.24
C ARG A 173 16.08 13.59 25.13
N VAL A 174 15.22 14.22 24.33
CA VAL A 174 13.82 13.84 24.15
C VAL A 174 13.61 13.31 22.73
N LEU A 175 12.96 12.15 22.61
CA LEU A 175 12.56 11.56 21.34
C LEU A 175 11.04 11.51 21.21
N GLU A 176 10.52 12.00 20.09
CA GLU A 176 9.14 11.77 19.65
C GLU A 176 9.15 10.90 18.39
N PRO A 177 8.79 9.59 18.48
CA PRO A 177 9.02 8.63 17.40
C PRO A 177 8.03 8.71 16.23
N SER A 178 6.95 9.47 16.38
CA SER A 178 5.90 9.72 15.38
C SER A 178 5.27 11.10 15.63
N CYS A 179 5.98 12.16 15.25
CA CYS A 179 5.67 13.50 15.74
C CYS A 179 4.53 14.21 15.01
N GLY A 180 4.10 13.77 13.83
CA GLY A 180 3.19 14.53 12.98
C GLY A 180 3.76 15.92 12.71
N ILE A 181 2.95 16.97 12.93
CA ILE A 181 3.43 18.35 12.89
C ILE A 181 4.16 18.80 14.18
N GLY A 182 4.31 17.92 15.18
CA GLY A 182 5.05 18.13 16.42
C GLY A 182 4.26 18.76 17.57
N ASN A 183 2.98 18.37 17.79
CA ASN A 183 2.18 18.93 18.88
C ASN A 183 2.80 18.68 20.27
N PHE A 184 3.45 17.53 20.51
CA PHE A 184 4.17 17.31 21.77
C PHE A 184 5.35 18.26 21.91
N ILE A 185 6.08 18.57 20.84
CA ILE A 185 7.14 19.60 20.86
C ILE A 185 6.54 20.98 21.12
N GLY A 186 5.38 21.29 20.53
CA GLY A 186 4.68 22.57 20.67
C GLY A 186 4.20 22.87 22.07
N TYR A 187 3.58 21.89 22.73
CA TYR A 187 3.04 22.03 24.08
C TYR A 187 4.00 21.59 25.19
N MET A 188 5.26 21.29 24.86
CA MET A 188 6.31 21.04 25.85
C MET A 188 6.48 22.31 26.73
N PRO A 189 6.44 22.18 28.08
CA PRO A 189 6.67 23.31 28.97
C PRO A 189 7.98 24.02 28.65
N GLN A 190 7.99 25.35 28.65
CA GLN A 190 9.13 26.15 28.19
C GLN A 190 10.40 25.92 29.02
N ASP A 191 10.26 25.65 30.32
CA ASP A 191 11.36 25.29 31.22
C ASP A 191 11.98 23.94 30.88
N ILE A 192 11.22 23.02 30.30
CA ILE A 192 11.75 21.74 29.79
C ILE A 192 12.34 21.92 28.40
N LYS A 193 11.61 22.63 27.52
CA LYS A 193 11.94 22.76 26.10
C LYS A 193 13.23 23.52 25.84
N SER A 194 13.49 24.58 26.60
CA SER A 194 14.65 25.47 26.37
C SER A 194 15.99 24.78 26.58
N ASP A 195 16.06 23.80 27.48
CA ASP A 195 17.29 23.09 27.83
C ASP A 195 17.30 21.62 27.34
N SER A 196 16.36 21.24 26.46
CA SER A 196 16.25 19.88 25.92
C SER A 196 16.69 19.77 24.46
N ASN A 197 17.36 18.66 24.14
CA ASN A 197 17.67 18.28 22.77
C ASN A 197 16.55 17.38 22.25
N ILE A 198 15.80 17.86 21.26
CA ILE A 198 14.57 17.21 20.79
C ILE A 198 14.79 16.62 19.40
N ILE A 199 14.50 15.33 19.25
CA ILE A 199 14.44 14.65 17.96
C ILE A 199 13.00 14.19 17.71
N GLY A 200 12.42 14.64 16.61
CA GLY A 200 11.11 14.19 16.10
C GLY A 200 11.29 13.34 14.85
N ILE A 201 10.56 12.22 14.79
CA ILE A 201 10.55 11.32 13.62
C ILE A 201 9.15 11.33 13.03
N GLU A 202 9.04 11.55 11.74
CA GLU A 202 7.77 11.51 11.03
C GLU A 202 7.94 10.93 9.63
N LYS A 203 7.08 9.99 9.25
CA LYS A 203 7.14 9.29 7.96
C LYS A 203 6.48 10.08 6.84
N GLU A 204 5.45 10.88 7.14
CA GLU A 204 4.75 11.68 6.16
C GLU A 204 5.50 12.98 5.85
N GLY A 205 5.97 13.13 4.61
CA GLY A 205 6.87 14.23 4.26
C GLY A 205 6.30 15.64 4.39
N LEU A 206 4.99 15.81 4.22
CA LEU A 206 4.33 17.11 4.44
C LEU A 206 4.28 17.46 5.93
N ALA A 207 3.80 16.55 6.78
CA ALA A 207 3.76 16.75 8.23
C ALA A 207 5.16 16.99 8.81
N ALA A 208 6.15 16.18 8.42
CA ALA A 208 7.56 16.38 8.80
C ALA A 208 8.09 17.75 8.37
N SER A 209 7.74 18.21 7.16
CA SER A 209 8.14 19.53 6.67
C SER A 209 7.49 20.67 7.46
N ILE A 210 6.25 20.50 7.92
CA ILE A 210 5.57 21.48 8.77
C ILE A 210 6.22 21.50 10.15
N ALA A 211 6.44 20.34 10.77
CA ALA A 211 7.12 20.22 12.07
C ALA A 211 8.49 20.91 12.07
N ALA A 212 9.30 20.70 11.02
CA ALA A 212 10.61 21.32 10.89
C ALA A 212 10.55 22.85 10.79
N GLN A 213 9.47 23.41 10.21
CA GLN A 213 9.27 24.85 10.12
C GLN A 213 8.77 25.46 11.44
N LEU A 214 7.92 24.74 12.17
CA LEU A 214 7.42 25.15 13.49
C LEU A 214 8.54 25.11 14.55
N TYR A 215 9.32 24.03 14.58
CA TYR A 215 10.29 23.74 15.63
C TYR A 215 11.71 23.72 15.11
N GLN A 216 12.20 24.89 14.73
CA GLN A 216 13.51 25.07 14.07
C GLN A 216 14.72 24.75 14.97
N ASN A 217 14.51 24.56 16.28
CA ASN A 217 15.52 24.13 17.26
C ASN A 217 15.45 22.62 17.55
N ALA A 218 14.48 21.90 17.00
CA ALA A 218 14.38 20.45 17.08
C ALA A 218 14.91 19.83 15.78
N GLU A 219 15.50 18.63 15.88
CA GLU A 219 15.86 17.85 14.70
C GLU A 219 14.64 17.03 14.26
N ILE A 220 14.16 17.27 13.04
CA ILE A 220 13.04 16.51 12.46
C ILE A 220 13.54 15.60 11.34
N GLN A 221 13.47 14.28 11.56
CA GLN A 221 13.81 13.27 10.56
C GLN A 221 12.55 12.84 9.80
N ASN A 222 12.49 13.17 8.51
CA ASN A 222 11.44 12.70 7.60
C ASN A 222 11.73 11.26 7.15
N THR A 223 11.39 10.29 7.99
CA THR A 223 11.62 8.86 7.78
C THR A 223 10.70 8.02 8.66
N GLY A 224 10.50 6.75 8.32
CA GLY A 224 9.81 5.81 9.20
C GLY A 224 10.66 5.47 10.43
N PHE A 225 10.02 5.20 11.58
CA PHE A 225 10.75 4.86 12.81
C PHE A 225 11.64 3.62 12.65
N GLU A 226 11.30 2.69 11.74
CA GLU A 226 12.14 1.58 11.29
C GLU A 226 13.51 2.00 10.76
N ASN A 227 13.61 3.13 10.06
CA ASN A 227 14.81 3.59 9.36
C ASN A 227 15.47 4.81 10.02
N ALA A 228 14.97 5.25 11.18
CA ALA A 228 15.46 6.46 11.83
C ALA A 228 16.89 6.30 12.34
N ARG A 229 17.71 7.32 12.09
CA ARG A 229 19.12 7.37 12.49
C ARG A 229 19.22 7.86 13.92
N ILE A 230 19.03 6.94 14.86
CA ILE A 230 19.01 7.22 16.30
C ILE A 230 19.68 6.12 17.13
N LEU A 231 20.35 6.53 18.20
CA LEU A 231 21.15 5.67 19.07
C LEU A 231 20.31 4.86 20.06
N ASP A 232 20.75 3.64 20.35
CA ASP A 232 20.27 2.86 21.49
C ASP A 232 20.88 3.39 22.79
N ASN A 233 20.13 3.24 23.89
CA ASN A 233 20.54 3.69 25.22
C ASN A 233 21.05 5.14 25.23
N TYR A 234 20.30 6.05 24.60
CA TYR A 234 20.72 7.44 24.42
C TYR A 234 19.71 8.44 24.95
N PHE A 235 18.42 8.23 24.73
CA PHE A 235 17.42 9.23 25.12
C PHE A 235 17.09 9.15 26.61
N ASP A 236 16.83 10.30 27.22
CA ASP A 236 16.38 10.40 28.61
C ASP A 236 14.88 10.15 28.70
N VAL A 237 14.13 10.68 27.73
CA VAL A 237 12.68 10.53 27.62
C VAL A 237 12.29 10.22 26.18
N VAL A 238 11.39 9.26 26.01
CA VAL A 238 10.56 9.12 24.81
C VAL A 238 9.14 9.54 25.16
N VAL A 239 8.56 10.47 24.39
CA VAL A 239 7.19 10.96 24.61
C VAL A 239 6.46 11.07 23.28
N GLY A 240 5.15 10.81 23.25
CA GLY A 240 4.36 10.99 22.03
C GLY A 240 3.11 10.14 21.93
N ASN A 241 2.51 10.15 20.74
CA ASN A 241 1.39 9.31 20.36
C ASN A 241 1.79 8.37 19.23
N VAL A 242 1.79 7.05 19.48
CA VAL A 242 2.21 6.07 18.48
C VAL A 242 1.06 5.74 17.53
N PRO A 243 1.33 5.38 16.26
CA PRO A 243 0.28 4.94 15.35
C PRO A 243 -0.42 3.65 15.84
N PHE A 244 -1.73 3.56 15.67
CA PHE A 244 -2.54 2.40 16.08
C PHE A 244 -2.86 1.50 14.89
N GLY A 245 -2.99 0.19 15.14
CA GLY A 245 -3.36 -0.79 14.12
C GLY A 245 -2.66 -2.13 14.27
N ASN A 246 -3.16 -3.14 13.56
CA ASN A 246 -2.53 -4.46 13.48
C ASN A 246 -1.67 -4.60 12.23
N ILE A 247 -0.80 -3.61 11.99
CA ILE A 247 0.16 -3.59 10.89
C ILE A 247 1.51 -4.05 11.43
N LYS A 248 2.24 -4.89 10.67
CA LYS A 248 3.60 -5.30 11.02
C LYS A 248 4.60 -4.36 10.35
N VAL A 249 5.55 -3.84 11.14
CA VAL A 249 6.65 -3.03 10.61
C VAL A 249 7.83 -3.97 10.37
N HIS A 250 8.44 -3.87 9.18
CA HIS A 250 9.61 -4.66 8.85
C HIS A 250 10.88 -3.98 9.39
N ASP A 251 11.33 -4.40 10.56
CA ASP A 251 12.59 -4.00 11.19
C ASP A 251 13.31 -5.27 11.66
N LYS A 252 14.50 -5.54 11.09
CA LYS A 252 15.26 -6.78 11.26
C LYS A 252 15.45 -7.16 12.74
N ASN A 253 15.66 -6.17 13.61
CA ASN A 253 15.91 -6.39 15.03
C ASN A 253 14.66 -6.83 15.82
N TYR A 254 13.47 -6.51 15.30
CA TYR A 254 12.19 -6.73 15.99
C TYR A 254 11.27 -7.71 15.26
N ASN A 255 11.56 -8.07 14.00
CA ASN A 255 10.76 -8.97 13.18
C ASN A 255 10.44 -10.31 13.89
N LYS A 256 11.38 -10.83 14.69
CA LYS A 256 11.21 -12.07 15.48
C LYS A 256 10.03 -12.04 16.46
N TYR A 257 9.60 -10.86 16.89
CA TYR A 257 8.50 -10.68 17.84
C TYR A 257 7.13 -10.54 17.16
N ALA A 258 7.09 -10.32 15.85
CA ALA A 258 5.87 -10.10 15.07
C ALA A 258 4.89 -9.10 15.74
N LEU A 259 5.39 -7.94 16.17
CA LEU A 259 4.60 -6.94 16.91
C LEU A 259 3.64 -6.17 16.00
N SER A 260 2.46 -5.81 16.50
CA SER A 260 1.63 -4.75 15.89
C SER A 260 2.36 -3.41 15.95
N ILE A 261 2.01 -2.46 15.08
CA ILE A 261 2.74 -1.19 14.94
C ILE A 261 2.88 -0.43 16.26
N HIS A 262 1.80 -0.26 17.04
CA HIS A 262 1.85 0.41 18.34
C HIS A 262 2.78 -0.29 19.35
N ASN A 263 2.77 -1.62 19.36
CA ASN A 263 3.63 -2.43 20.23
C ASN A 263 5.10 -2.36 19.80
N TYR A 264 5.36 -2.35 18.49
CA TYR A 264 6.70 -2.16 17.93
C TYR A 264 7.28 -0.80 18.35
N PHE A 265 6.49 0.27 18.30
CA PHE A 265 6.94 1.60 18.73
C PHE A 265 7.32 1.61 20.22
N ILE A 266 6.55 0.97 21.10
CA ILE A 266 6.87 0.89 22.54
C ILE A 266 8.18 0.11 22.75
N VAL A 267 8.29 -1.09 22.17
CA VAL A 267 9.45 -1.96 22.38
C VAL A 267 10.72 -1.32 21.82
N LYS A 268 10.67 -0.73 20.63
CA LYS A 268 11.82 0.00 20.07
C LYS A 268 12.16 1.23 20.90
N SER A 269 11.17 2.00 21.37
CA SER A 269 11.41 3.17 22.24
C SER A 269 12.14 2.79 23.54
N LEU A 270 11.82 1.63 24.11
CA LEU A 270 12.53 1.10 25.27
C LEU A 270 14.00 0.79 24.97
N ASP A 271 14.34 0.37 23.75
CA ASP A 271 15.73 0.15 23.35
C ASP A 271 16.48 1.48 23.10
N LYS A 272 15.75 2.54 22.76
CA LYS A 272 16.30 3.89 22.54
C LYS A 272 16.56 4.68 23.82
N VAL A 273 15.73 4.55 24.86
CA VAL A 273 16.00 5.23 26.13
C VAL A 273 17.17 4.58 26.88
N ARG A 274 17.97 5.38 27.57
CA ARG A 274 19.03 4.89 28.47
C ARG A 274 18.42 4.13 29.67
N PRO A 275 19.19 3.25 30.35
CA PRO A 275 18.78 2.69 31.63
C PRO A 275 18.30 3.78 32.61
N GLY A 276 17.15 3.54 33.26
CA GLY A 276 16.48 4.51 34.13
C GLY A 276 15.70 5.62 33.42
N GLY A 277 15.81 5.74 32.08
CA GLY A 277 15.04 6.65 31.26
C GLY A 277 13.56 6.29 31.17
N ILE A 278 12.73 7.23 30.71
CA ILE A 278 11.26 7.11 30.74
C ILE A 278 10.70 7.03 29.32
N VAL A 279 9.78 6.09 29.09
CA VAL A 279 8.93 6.04 27.89
C VAL A 279 7.50 6.35 28.31
N ALA A 280 6.98 7.50 27.87
CA ALA A 280 5.62 7.96 28.13
C ALA A 280 4.86 8.08 26.79
N LEU A 281 4.10 7.05 26.43
CA LEU A 281 3.47 6.96 25.10
C LEU A 281 1.96 6.75 25.22
N ILE A 282 1.21 7.44 24.37
CA ILE A 282 -0.17 7.08 24.06
C ILE A 282 -0.13 5.89 23.09
N THR A 283 -0.86 4.83 23.42
CA THR A 283 -0.97 3.59 22.62
C THR A 283 -2.41 3.10 22.55
N SER A 284 -2.64 2.11 21.68
CA SER A 284 -3.91 1.41 21.61
C SER A 284 -4.18 0.61 22.88
N SER A 285 -5.45 0.58 23.32
CA SER A 285 -5.90 -0.24 24.46
C SER A 285 -5.61 -1.74 24.29
N PHE A 286 -5.40 -2.22 23.06
CA PHE A 286 -5.00 -3.60 22.78
C PHE A 286 -3.61 -3.95 23.36
N THR A 287 -2.74 -2.97 23.65
CA THR A 287 -1.46 -3.22 24.33
C THR A 287 -1.69 -3.88 25.70
N MET A 288 -2.56 -3.27 26.51
CA MET A 288 -2.90 -3.76 27.85
C MET A 288 -4.02 -4.81 27.83
N GLY A 289 -4.99 -4.67 26.93
CA GLY A 289 -6.21 -5.48 26.87
C GLY A 289 -6.10 -6.77 26.04
N SER A 290 -5.00 -7.01 25.31
CA SER A 290 -4.86 -8.26 24.55
C SER A 290 -4.88 -9.50 25.45
N LYS A 291 -5.64 -10.52 25.05
CA LYS A 291 -5.68 -11.83 25.74
C LYS A 291 -4.31 -12.50 25.79
N THR A 292 -3.44 -12.25 24.81
CA THR A 292 -2.05 -12.72 24.84
C THR A 292 -1.18 -11.78 25.67
N ASN A 293 -0.39 -12.33 26.58
CA ASN A 293 0.54 -11.57 27.42
C ASN A 293 1.92 -11.33 26.78
N LYS A 294 2.26 -12.00 25.67
CA LYS A 294 3.58 -11.95 25.00
C LYS A 294 4.22 -10.56 24.91
N VAL A 295 3.50 -9.56 24.44
CA VAL A 295 4.06 -8.20 24.33
C VAL A 295 4.32 -7.57 25.70
N ARG A 296 3.43 -7.83 26.67
CA ARG A 296 3.58 -7.32 28.03
C ARG A 296 4.75 -7.98 28.74
N GLU A 297 5.02 -9.26 28.46
CA GLU A 297 6.24 -9.94 28.91
C GLU A 297 7.50 -9.29 28.33
N ILE A 298 7.55 -9.05 27.01
CA ILE A 298 8.68 -8.37 26.35
C ILE A 298 8.91 -6.97 26.95
N ILE A 299 7.84 -6.21 27.21
CA ILE A 299 7.93 -4.89 27.84
C ILE A 299 8.41 -5.04 29.30
N GLY A 300 7.85 -5.99 30.05
CA GLY A 300 8.17 -6.25 31.45
C GLY A 300 9.58 -6.77 31.69
N GLU A 301 10.20 -7.42 30.70
CA GLU A 301 11.63 -7.76 30.72
C GLU A 301 12.50 -6.51 30.67
N LYS A 302 12.11 -5.50 29.87
CA LYS A 302 12.90 -4.29 29.61
C LYS A 302 12.63 -3.15 30.59
N ALA A 303 11.42 -3.05 31.13
CA ALA A 303 10.96 -1.90 31.90
C ALA A 303 10.04 -2.24 33.06
N ASN A 304 9.99 -1.33 34.02
CA ASN A 304 8.98 -1.29 35.08
C ASN A 304 7.80 -0.45 34.60
N LEU A 305 6.57 -0.95 34.81
CA LEU A 305 5.36 -0.15 34.61
C LEU A 305 5.21 0.83 35.77
N ILE A 306 5.35 2.13 35.49
CA ILE A 306 5.17 3.19 36.49
C ILE A 306 3.69 3.54 36.62
N ALA A 307 3.02 3.75 35.48
CA ALA A 307 1.60 3.99 35.42
C ALA A 307 1.04 3.59 34.05
N ALA A 308 -0.19 3.09 34.03
CA ALA A 308 -1.03 3.04 32.84
C ALA A 308 -2.31 3.85 33.11
N ILE A 309 -2.74 4.67 32.16
CA ILE A 309 -3.94 5.50 32.27
C ILE A 309 -4.87 5.14 31.12
N LYS A 310 -6.13 4.81 31.40
CA LYS A 310 -7.12 4.50 30.36
C LYS A 310 -7.92 5.74 30.01
N LEU A 311 -7.88 6.14 28.75
CA LEU A 311 -8.51 7.37 28.25
C LEU A 311 -9.95 7.12 27.76
N PRO A 312 -10.84 8.13 27.83
CA PRO A 312 -12.19 8.03 27.30
C PRO A 312 -12.22 8.01 25.76
N ASN A 313 -13.29 7.48 25.18
CA ASN A 313 -13.47 7.42 23.73
C ASN A 313 -13.46 8.79 23.02
N ILE A 314 -13.76 9.87 23.75
CA ILE A 314 -13.76 11.24 23.25
C ILE A 314 -12.39 11.94 23.31
N ALA A 315 -11.34 11.26 23.79
CA ALA A 315 -10.01 11.84 24.02
C ALA A 315 -9.37 12.52 22.78
N PHE A 316 -9.77 12.13 21.56
CA PHE A 316 -9.27 12.68 20.29
C PHE A 316 -10.32 13.46 19.49
N GLY A 317 -11.40 13.92 20.15
CA GLY A 317 -12.35 14.89 19.57
C GLY A 317 -13.36 14.36 18.56
N ASN A 318 -13.50 13.03 18.41
CA ASN A 318 -14.50 12.43 17.54
C ASN A 318 -15.60 11.72 18.35
N THR A 319 -16.85 12.13 18.13
CA THR A 319 -18.05 11.46 18.63
C THR A 319 -18.34 10.12 17.95
N ASN A 320 -17.63 9.80 16.85
CA ASN A 320 -17.89 8.63 16.00
C ASN A 320 -16.85 7.50 16.09
N THR A 321 -15.82 7.62 16.93
CA THR A 321 -14.83 6.54 17.14
C THR A 321 -14.95 5.96 18.54
N THR A 322 -15.26 4.67 18.65
CA THR A 322 -15.38 3.95 19.93
C THR A 322 -14.05 3.43 20.48
N VAL A 323 -12.92 3.86 19.90
CA VAL A 323 -11.60 3.29 20.20
C VAL A 323 -11.06 3.88 21.51
N VAL A 324 -11.01 3.05 22.55
CA VAL A 324 -10.32 3.36 23.81
C VAL A 324 -8.80 3.30 23.59
N SER A 325 -8.06 4.25 24.15
CA SER A 325 -6.59 4.29 24.16
C SER A 325 -6.05 4.33 25.58
N ASP A 326 -4.77 4.01 25.73
CA ASP A 326 -4.07 4.04 27.01
C ASP A 326 -2.83 4.95 26.92
N ILE A 327 -2.50 5.66 27.99
CA ILE A 327 -1.18 6.24 28.21
C ILE A 327 -0.36 5.23 29.01
N LEU A 328 0.80 4.83 28.52
CA LEU A 328 1.76 3.99 29.24
C LEU A 328 2.98 4.81 29.63
N ILE A 329 3.29 4.80 30.93
CA ILE A 329 4.51 5.38 31.50
C ILE A 329 5.37 4.22 32.02
N LEU A 330 6.50 4.02 31.35
CA LEU A 330 7.43 2.93 31.60
C LEU A 330 8.80 3.51 31.96
N GLN A 331 9.48 2.90 32.93
CA GLN A 331 10.88 3.22 33.23
C GLN A 331 11.76 2.04 32.85
N LYS A 332 12.75 2.29 31.97
CA LYS A 332 13.70 1.24 31.58
C LYS A 332 14.47 0.76 32.80
N LYS A 333 14.57 -0.55 32.98
CA LYS A 333 15.30 -1.14 34.11
C LYS A 333 16.78 -0.74 34.05
N LEU A 334 17.39 -0.57 35.22
CA LEU A 334 18.84 -0.45 35.33
C LEU A 334 19.47 -1.82 35.03
N GLU A 335 20.61 -1.83 34.35
CA GLU A 335 21.40 -3.05 34.17
C GLU A 335 21.72 -3.60 35.58
N ASN A 336 21.46 -4.89 35.82
CA ASN A 336 21.63 -5.67 37.07
C ASN A 336 20.39 -6.00 37.92
N HIS A 337 19.17 -5.65 37.54
CA HIS A 337 17.96 -6.12 38.25
C HIS A 337 17.32 -7.34 37.57
N THR A 338 17.63 -8.53 38.07
CA THR A 338 17.06 -9.84 37.66
C THR A 338 15.80 -10.24 38.44
N GLU A 339 15.21 -9.34 39.24
CA GLU A 339 13.93 -9.64 39.88
C GLU A 339 12.78 -9.49 38.88
N SER A 340 12.44 -10.62 38.27
CA SER A 340 11.17 -10.87 37.60
C SER A 340 10.06 -10.92 38.66
N ASN A 341 9.65 -9.76 39.16
CA ASN A 341 8.30 -9.66 39.69
C ASN A 341 7.37 -9.65 38.46
N LEU A 342 6.94 -10.83 38.02
CA LEU A 342 5.85 -11.03 37.05
C LEU A 342 4.59 -10.36 37.62
N SER A 343 4.51 -9.07 37.38
CA SER A 343 3.55 -8.15 37.97
C SER A 343 2.15 -8.38 37.43
N LYS A 344 1.14 -8.15 38.27
CA LYS A 344 -0.29 -8.34 37.99
C LYS A 344 -0.76 -7.74 36.65
N TRP A 345 -0.13 -6.68 36.14
CA TRP A 345 -0.46 -6.07 34.85
C TRP A 345 -0.20 -6.95 33.60
N LEU A 346 0.47 -8.10 33.74
CA LEU A 346 0.65 -9.04 32.63
C LEU A 346 -0.65 -9.79 32.28
N GLN A 347 -1.59 -9.89 33.21
CA GLN A 347 -2.82 -10.66 33.07
C GLN A 347 -4.01 -9.79 32.65
N VAL A 348 -4.96 -10.43 31.95
CA VAL A 348 -6.22 -9.83 31.53
C VAL A 348 -7.35 -10.76 31.97
N ASN A 349 -8.27 -10.23 32.79
CA ASN A 349 -9.42 -10.95 33.32
C ASN A 349 -10.69 -10.22 32.88
N ASN A 350 -11.68 -10.95 32.36
CA ASN A 350 -12.95 -10.37 31.87
C ASN A 350 -12.73 -9.18 30.92
N GLU A 351 -11.80 -9.34 29.97
CA GLU A 351 -11.45 -8.34 28.94
C GLU A 351 -10.84 -7.03 29.46
N ILE A 352 -10.58 -6.92 30.77
CA ILE A 352 -9.90 -5.78 31.41
C ILE A 352 -8.55 -6.26 31.95
N ASN A 353 -7.50 -5.47 31.73
CA ASN A 353 -6.19 -5.74 32.31
C ASN A 353 -6.24 -5.63 33.84
N GLU A 354 -5.63 -6.58 34.55
CA GLU A 354 -5.69 -6.66 36.02
C GLU A 354 -5.12 -5.40 36.70
N TYR A 355 -4.21 -4.67 36.04
CA TYR A 355 -3.75 -3.37 36.52
C TYR A 355 -4.90 -2.38 36.68
N PHE A 356 -5.77 -2.26 35.67
CA PHE A 356 -6.88 -1.31 35.70
C PHE A 356 -7.96 -1.75 36.69
N SER A 357 -8.20 -3.06 36.81
CA SER A 357 -9.10 -3.61 37.84
C SER A 357 -8.63 -3.26 39.26
N ASN A 358 -7.32 -3.32 39.51
CA ASN A 358 -6.74 -2.99 40.81
C ASN A 358 -6.52 -1.47 41.01
N ASN A 359 -6.56 -0.67 39.95
CA ASN A 359 -6.34 0.77 39.98
C ASN A 359 -7.45 1.52 39.24
N PRO A 360 -8.72 1.44 39.70
CA PRO A 360 -9.85 2.07 39.00
C PRO A 360 -9.70 3.60 38.89
N LYS A 361 -8.98 4.21 39.83
CA LYS A 361 -8.60 5.63 39.81
C LYS A 361 -7.76 6.04 38.59
N MET A 362 -7.11 5.11 37.91
CA MET A 362 -6.31 5.36 36.70
C MET A 362 -7.14 5.27 35.40
N ILE A 363 -8.47 5.16 35.51
CA ILE A 363 -9.40 5.22 34.38
C ILE A 363 -9.99 6.62 34.35
N ALA A 364 -9.77 7.36 33.26
CA ALA A 364 -10.28 8.71 33.05
C ALA A 364 -11.74 8.70 32.58
N GLY A 365 -12.62 8.08 33.38
CA GLY A 365 -14.05 7.92 33.11
C GLY A 365 -14.60 6.64 33.73
N HIS A 366 -15.71 6.15 33.18
CA HIS A 366 -16.38 4.92 33.61
C HIS A 366 -16.42 3.89 32.49
N ILE A 367 -16.06 2.64 32.81
CA ILE A 367 -16.14 1.53 31.86
C ILE A 367 -17.61 1.20 31.59
N LYS A 368 -17.98 1.10 30.31
CA LYS A 368 -19.31 0.71 29.85
C LYS A 368 -19.22 -0.36 28.76
N GLU A 369 -20.03 -1.40 28.90
CA GLU A 369 -20.15 -2.46 27.88
C GLU A 369 -20.94 -1.95 26.68
N ILE A 370 -20.41 -2.19 25.48
CA ILE A 370 -21.06 -1.86 24.21
C ILE A 370 -20.93 -3.05 23.25
N SER A 371 -21.87 -3.16 22.31
CA SER A 371 -21.79 -4.16 21.24
C SER A 371 -21.02 -3.58 20.04
N GLY A 372 -19.89 -4.19 19.69
CA GLY A 372 -19.09 -3.84 18.51
C GLY A 372 -19.25 -4.84 17.35
N PRO A 373 -18.66 -4.55 16.18
CA PRO A 373 -18.72 -5.41 14.98
C PRO A 373 -18.16 -6.83 15.17
N PHE A 374 -17.38 -7.05 16.23
CA PHE A 374 -16.73 -8.32 16.55
C PHE A 374 -17.22 -8.94 17.88
N GLY A 375 -18.33 -8.45 18.43
CA GLY A 375 -18.89 -8.91 19.71
C GLY A 375 -18.96 -7.83 20.79
N LYS A 376 -19.22 -8.23 22.03
CA LYS A 376 -19.19 -7.35 23.20
C LYS A 376 -17.78 -6.76 23.38
N THR A 377 -17.70 -5.47 23.66
CA THR A 377 -16.46 -4.74 23.95
C THR A 377 -16.77 -3.66 24.98
N TYR A 378 -15.76 -2.95 25.46
CA TYR A 378 -15.93 -1.89 26.44
C TYR A 378 -15.46 -0.54 25.90
N THR A 379 -16.16 0.52 26.28
CA THR A 379 -15.75 1.92 26.11
C THR A 379 -15.50 2.56 27.47
N VAL A 380 -14.85 3.72 27.48
CA VAL A 380 -14.75 4.57 28.67
C VAL A 380 -15.52 5.85 28.41
N GLU A 381 -16.63 6.02 29.12
CA GLU A 381 -17.46 7.23 29.07
C GLU A 381 -16.96 8.24 30.11
N LEU A 382 -16.75 9.48 29.67
CA LEU A 382 -16.37 10.58 30.55
C LEU A 382 -17.62 11.35 30.98
N ASN A 383 -17.82 11.46 32.29
CA ASN A 383 -18.76 12.41 32.88
C ASN A 383 -17.96 13.65 33.33
N GLY A 384 -18.17 14.80 32.68
CA GLY A 384 -17.49 16.06 33.03
C GLY A 384 -16.26 16.38 32.16
N ASN A 385 -15.31 17.14 32.72
CA ASN A 385 -14.16 17.68 31.99
C ASN A 385 -12.95 16.72 32.03
N LEU A 386 -12.32 16.48 30.88
CA LEU A 386 -11.18 15.56 30.75
C LEU A 386 -9.94 16.05 31.51
N GLU A 387 -9.69 17.36 31.47
CA GLU A 387 -8.53 17.98 32.11
C GLU A 387 -8.59 17.87 33.63
N GLU A 388 -9.76 18.10 34.22
CA GLU A 388 -10.01 17.89 35.66
C GLU A 388 -9.71 16.44 36.04
N LYS A 389 -10.23 15.48 35.25
CA LYS A 389 -10.00 14.06 35.54
C LYS A 389 -8.54 13.64 35.40
N LEU A 390 -7.82 14.18 34.42
CA LEU A 390 -6.38 13.95 34.26
C LEU A 390 -5.58 14.56 35.41
N ASN A 391 -5.98 15.73 35.91
CA ASN A 391 -5.35 16.36 37.08
C ASN A 391 -5.56 15.53 38.35
N GLU A 392 -6.73 14.91 38.55
CA GLU A 392 -6.92 13.95 39.65
C GLU A 392 -6.00 12.73 39.52
N ILE A 393 -5.85 12.20 38.29
CA ILE A 393 -4.98 11.05 38.02
C ILE A 393 -3.51 11.39 38.28
N LEU A 394 -3.10 12.64 38.01
CA LEU A 394 -1.74 13.13 38.23
C LEU A 394 -1.31 12.99 39.69
N GLU A 395 -2.24 13.01 40.65
CA GLU A 395 -1.95 12.80 42.07
C GLU A 395 -1.46 11.39 42.40
N TYR A 396 -1.77 10.42 41.57
CA TYR A 396 -1.32 9.04 41.75
C TYR A 396 -0.03 8.70 41.00
N ILE A 397 0.54 9.64 40.24
CA ILE A 397 1.83 9.46 39.58
C ILE A 397 2.96 9.59 40.61
N PRO A 398 3.89 8.61 40.70
CA PRO A 398 5.02 8.66 41.63
C PRO A 398 5.89 9.91 41.45
N GLN A 399 6.34 10.48 42.56
CA GLN A 399 7.21 11.65 42.56
C GLN A 399 8.69 11.28 42.60
N LYS A 400 9.55 12.08 41.94
CA LYS A 400 11.02 12.02 42.04
C LYS A 400 11.66 10.64 41.80
N ILE A 401 11.09 9.85 40.87
CA ILE A 401 11.64 8.53 40.49
C ILE A 401 12.69 8.62 39.36
N TYR A 402 12.72 9.74 38.62
CA TYR A 402 13.69 10.00 37.57
C TYR A 402 15.00 10.48 38.20
N LYS A 403 16.11 9.86 37.79
CA LYS A 403 17.46 10.29 38.16
C LYS A 403 18.15 10.85 36.92
N GLU A 404 18.59 12.09 37.04
CA GLU A 404 19.46 12.71 36.06
C GLU A 404 20.83 12.02 36.06
N ILE A 405 21.37 11.81 34.87
CA ILE A 405 22.71 11.25 34.66
C ILE A 405 23.45 12.23 33.75
N ALA A 406 24.74 12.41 33.98
CA ALA A 406 25.58 13.23 33.10
C ALA A 406 25.45 12.76 31.64
N ILE A 407 25.36 13.73 30.73
CA ILE A 407 25.30 13.45 29.29
C ILE A 407 26.70 13.04 28.84
N GLU A 408 26.92 11.75 28.66
CA GLU A 408 28.09 11.27 27.91
C GLU A 408 27.83 11.48 26.41
N GLU A 409 28.70 12.26 25.76
CA GLU A 409 28.77 12.29 24.31
C GLU A 409 29.32 10.94 23.83
N LYS A 410 28.56 10.27 22.95
CA LYS A 410 29.03 9.07 22.27
C LYS A 410 29.70 9.49 20.96
N ASP A 411 30.98 9.17 20.79
CA ASP A 411 31.66 9.27 19.50
C ASP A 411 31.06 8.22 18.54
N VAL A 412 30.09 8.64 17.74
CA VAL A 412 29.41 7.78 16.76
C VAL A 412 29.81 8.18 15.36
N ILE A 413 30.26 7.19 14.58
CA ILE A 413 30.53 7.37 13.16
C ILE A 413 29.28 6.95 12.38
N TRP A 414 28.58 7.91 11.81
CA TRP A 414 27.42 7.65 10.94
C TRP A 414 27.90 7.12 9.59
N ALA A 415 27.22 6.09 9.09
CA ALA A 415 27.43 5.57 7.75
C ALA A 415 26.90 6.57 6.71
N ASP A 416 27.65 6.77 5.63
CA ASP A 416 27.17 7.50 4.46
C ASP A 416 25.98 6.77 3.83
N ASP A 417 25.08 7.51 3.17
CA ASP A 417 23.90 6.95 2.50
C ASP A 417 24.24 5.87 1.44
N SER A 418 25.47 5.88 0.90
CA SER A 418 25.95 4.88 -0.06
C SER A 418 26.32 3.53 0.57
N ILE A 419 26.57 3.49 1.88
CA ILE A 419 26.92 2.27 2.61
C ILE A 419 25.62 1.61 3.06
N ILE A 420 25.36 0.40 2.57
CA ILE A 420 24.12 -0.32 2.89
C ILE A 420 24.22 -1.08 4.20
N GLU A 421 23.09 -1.55 4.73
CA GLU A 421 23.04 -2.32 5.98
C GLU A 421 23.94 -3.57 5.90
N ASP A 422 24.57 -3.91 7.03
CA ASP A 422 25.51 -5.02 7.21
C ASP A 422 26.81 -4.94 6.35
N GLU A 423 27.00 -3.90 5.53
CA GLU A 423 28.19 -3.74 4.70
C GLU A 423 29.44 -3.48 5.54
N TYR A 424 30.53 -4.20 5.21
CA TYR A 424 31.84 -3.95 5.76
C TYR A 424 32.58 -2.83 5.03
N VAL A 425 33.17 -1.92 5.81
CA VAL A 425 34.00 -0.81 5.32
C VAL A 425 35.27 -0.68 6.15
N VAL A 426 36.35 -0.22 5.51
CA VAL A 426 37.64 0.04 6.19
C VAL A 426 37.86 1.54 6.25
N LEU A 427 38.02 2.08 7.46
CA LEU A 427 38.35 3.48 7.71
C LEU A 427 39.58 3.54 8.62
N ASN A 428 40.61 4.30 8.25
CA ASN A 428 41.83 4.47 9.04
C ASN A 428 42.44 3.13 9.53
N ASN A 429 42.54 2.13 8.65
CA ASN A 429 43.02 0.76 8.94
C ASN A 429 42.21 -0.03 9.99
N LYS A 430 40.98 0.40 10.30
CA LYS A 430 40.06 -0.33 11.16
C LYS A 430 38.85 -0.80 10.36
N LEU A 431 38.34 -1.98 10.73
CA LEU A 431 37.17 -2.59 10.09
C LEU A 431 35.92 -2.17 10.84
N TYR A 432 34.97 -1.62 10.11
CA TYR A 432 33.64 -1.27 10.58
C TYR A 432 32.59 -2.07 9.82
N GLN A 433 31.45 -2.29 10.47
CA GLN A 433 30.25 -2.80 9.84
C GLN A 433 29.13 -1.79 10.02
N ASN A 434 28.37 -1.53 8.97
CA ASN A 434 27.18 -0.70 9.07
C ASN A 434 26.05 -1.45 9.77
N ASN A 435 25.68 -0.96 10.95
CA ASN A 435 24.57 -1.48 11.74
C ASN A 435 23.55 -0.35 11.94
N ASN A 436 22.45 -0.39 11.19
CA ASN A 436 21.38 0.61 11.17
C ASN A 436 21.86 2.06 10.97
N GLY A 437 22.77 2.25 10.01
CA GLY A 437 23.33 3.56 9.68
C GLY A 437 24.47 4.02 10.59
N ILE A 438 24.95 3.17 11.50
CA ILE A 438 26.08 3.45 12.39
C ILE A 438 27.22 2.50 12.06
N LEU A 439 28.42 3.02 11.88
CA LEU A 439 29.62 2.23 11.67
C LEU A 439 30.16 1.72 13.02
N VAL A 440 30.00 0.43 13.25
CA VAL A 440 30.45 -0.26 14.47
C VAL A 440 31.77 -0.97 14.21
N GLU A 441 32.81 -0.60 14.97
CA GLU A 441 34.15 -1.22 14.88
C GLU A 441 34.08 -2.71 15.26
N GLN A 442 34.58 -3.59 14.39
CA GLN A 442 34.56 -5.04 14.61
C GLN A 442 35.68 -5.55 15.53
N LYS A 443 36.48 -4.64 16.11
CA LYS A 443 37.60 -4.91 17.03
C LYS A 443 38.52 -6.06 16.57
N LEU A 444 38.81 -6.10 15.28
CA LEU A 444 39.78 -7.04 14.70
C LEU A 444 41.13 -6.37 14.54
N SER A 445 42.21 -7.04 14.98
CA SER A 445 43.56 -6.58 14.70
C SER A 445 43.82 -6.59 13.19
N SER A 446 44.43 -5.53 12.67
CA SER A 446 44.84 -5.41 11.27
C SER A 446 45.82 -6.52 10.83
N SER A 447 46.53 -7.12 11.79
CA SER A 447 47.43 -8.26 11.55
C SER A 447 46.70 -9.60 11.40
N SER A 448 45.45 -9.71 11.87
CA SER A 448 44.70 -10.98 11.90
C SER A 448 44.35 -11.48 10.50
N ILE A 449 44.36 -12.80 10.33
CA ILE A 449 44.01 -13.44 9.05
C ILE A 449 42.57 -13.10 8.62
N THR A 450 41.65 -13.01 9.58
CA THR A 450 40.24 -12.69 9.34
C THR A 450 40.07 -11.26 8.84
N PHE A 451 40.77 -10.29 9.45
CA PHE A 451 40.77 -8.90 8.95
C PHE A 451 41.26 -8.85 7.51
N LYS A 452 42.41 -9.49 7.22
CA LYS A 452 42.99 -9.49 5.87
C LYS A 452 42.08 -10.17 4.84
N ARG A 453 41.39 -11.27 5.21
CA ARG A 453 40.38 -11.92 4.35
C ARG A 453 39.26 -10.95 4.00
N ILE A 454 38.64 -10.34 5.01
CA ILE A 454 37.53 -9.40 4.81
C ILE A 454 37.97 -8.21 3.95
N THR A 455 39.11 -7.58 4.25
CA THR A 455 39.61 -6.42 3.49
C THR A 455 39.87 -6.76 2.02
N ASN A 456 40.43 -7.93 1.71
CA ASN A 456 40.62 -8.33 0.31
C ASN A 456 39.31 -8.71 -0.39
N MET A 457 38.32 -9.24 0.34
CA MET A 457 36.97 -9.46 -0.21
C MET A 457 36.23 -8.13 -0.48
N ILE A 458 36.44 -7.09 0.34
CA ILE A 458 35.96 -5.73 0.06
C ILE A 458 36.59 -5.20 -1.23
N ALA A 459 37.90 -5.43 -1.44
CA ALA A 459 38.56 -5.02 -2.69
C ALA A 459 37.98 -5.73 -3.92
N LEU A 460 37.72 -7.05 -3.82
CA LEU A 460 37.02 -7.81 -4.86
C LEU A 460 35.61 -7.24 -5.12
N LYS A 461 34.84 -6.96 -4.06
CA LYS A 461 33.50 -6.38 -4.13
C LYS A 461 33.51 -5.07 -4.91
N ASN A 462 34.39 -4.15 -4.52
CA ASN A 462 34.48 -2.84 -5.14
C ASN A 462 34.82 -2.95 -6.64
N GLN A 463 35.73 -3.87 -7.01
CA GLN A 463 36.09 -4.08 -8.42
C GLN A 463 34.95 -4.73 -9.22
N VAL A 464 34.23 -5.70 -8.66
CA VAL A 464 33.05 -6.31 -9.30
C VAL A 464 31.96 -5.28 -9.53
N GLN A 465 31.66 -4.45 -8.53
CA GLN A 465 30.72 -3.34 -8.66
C GLN A 465 31.16 -2.33 -9.72
N HIS A 466 32.45 -2.01 -9.77
CA HIS A 466 33.00 -1.12 -10.79
C HIS A 466 32.78 -1.67 -12.21
N ILE A 467 33.10 -2.95 -12.45
CA ILE A 467 32.87 -3.62 -13.74
C ILE A 467 31.40 -3.63 -14.13
N ILE A 468 30.49 -3.83 -13.18
CA ILE A 468 29.04 -3.75 -13.42
C ILE A 468 28.65 -2.33 -13.84
N ASN A 469 29.13 -1.31 -13.13
CA ASN A 469 28.80 0.09 -13.40
C ASN A 469 29.31 0.57 -14.76
N ILE A 470 30.56 0.26 -15.14
CA ILE A 470 31.10 0.66 -16.45
C ILE A 470 30.36 -0.01 -17.61
N GLN A 471 29.88 -1.24 -17.44
CA GLN A 471 29.07 -1.91 -18.45
C GLN A 471 27.68 -1.28 -18.57
N LEU A 472 27.10 -0.82 -17.46
CA LEU A 472 25.85 -0.06 -17.44
C LEU A 472 25.98 1.34 -18.07
N ASP A 473 27.20 1.88 -18.17
CA ASP A 473 27.50 3.18 -18.80
C ASP A 473 28.07 3.03 -20.24
N ASP A 474 27.88 1.88 -20.90
CA ASP A 474 28.31 1.56 -22.28
C ASP A 474 29.83 1.65 -22.54
N CYS A 475 30.66 1.18 -21.60
CA CYS A 475 32.11 1.17 -21.81
C CYS A 475 32.51 0.37 -23.07
N SER A 476 33.63 0.75 -23.71
CA SER A 476 34.20 -0.02 -24.82
C SER A 476 34.71 -1.39 -24.35
N ASP A 477 34.88 -2.32 -25.30
CA ASP A 477 35.43 -3.65 -25.00
C ASP A 477 36.88 -3.60 -24.52
N ASP A 478 37.65 -2.58 -24.91
CA ASP A 478 39.04 -2.38 -24.46
C ASP A 478 39.08 -1.97 -22.97
N VAL A 479 38.23 -1.02 -22.57
CA VAL A 479 38.09 -0.61 -21.16
C VAL A 479 37.61 -1.77 -20.31
N LEU A 480 36.64 -2.55 -20.81
CA LEU A 480 36.14 -3.74 -20.09
C LEU A 480 37.25 -4.77 -19.88
N LYS A 481 38.06 -5.06 -20.90
CA LYS A 481 39.19 -5.99 -20.78
C LYS A 481 40.22 -5.51 -19.75
N GLU A 482 40.52 -4.21 -19.70
CA GLU A 482 41.44 -3.66 -18.71
C GLU A 482 40.94 -3.88 -17.27
N GLU A 483 39.67 -3.57 -17.01
CA GLU A 483 39.08 -3.76 -15.69
C GLU A 483 38.92 -5.24 -15.31
N GLN A 484 38.65 -6.11 -16.30
CA GLN A 484 38.65 -7.56 -16.10
C GLN A 484 40.05 -8.10 -15.75
N LEU A 485 41.12 -7.56 -16.34
CA LEU A 485 42.49 -7.92 -15.95
C LEU A 485 42.81 -7.50 -14.51
N LYS A 486 42.34 -6.32 -14.09
CA LYS A 486 42.44 -5.86 -12.68
C LYS A 486 41.69 -6.80 -11.74
N LEU A 487 40.45 -7.19 -12.08
CA LEU A 487 39.67 -8.16 -11.30
C LEU A 487 40.39 -9.52 -11.22
N ASN A 488 40.90 -10.03 -12.34
CA ASN A 488 41.67 -11.28 -12.37
C ASN A 488 42.88 -11.20 -11.41
N THR A 489 43.63 -10.11 -11.45
CA THR A 489 44.81 -9.90 -10.61
C THR A 489 44.46 -9.88 -9.11
N ILE A 490 43.39 -9.17 -8.74
CA ILE A 490 42.92 -9.11 -7.34
C ILE A 490 42.45 -10.50 -6.88
N TYR A 491 41.68 -11.19 -7.73
CA TYR A 491 41.17 -12.53 -7.43
C TYR A 491 42.27 -13.58 -7.29
N ASP A 492 43.22 -13.63 -8.23
CA ASP A 492 44.29 -14.62 -8.20
C ASP A 492 45.17 -14.44 -6.97
N LYS A 493 45.47 -13.18 -6.58
CA LYS A 493 46.16 -12.88 -5.32
C LYS A 493 45.37 -13.32 -4.08
N PHE A 494 44.05 -13.12 -4.09
CA PHE A 494 43.17 -13.55 -3.01
C PHE A 494 43.15 -15.07 -2.87
N VAL A 495 42.95 -15.80 -3.98
CA VAL A 495 42.89 -17.27 -3.99
C VAL A 495 44.22 -17.90 -3.56
N LEU A 496 45.35 -17.35 -4.02
CA LEU A 496 46.68 -17.80 -3.59
C LEU A 496 46.89 -17.64 -2.07
N SER A 497 46.34 -16.58 -1.48
CA SER A 497 46.56 -16.26 -0.05
C SER A 497 45.55 -16.93 0.88
N TYR A 498 44.29 -17.09 0.44
CA TYR A 498 43.17 -17.44 1.31
C TYR A 498 42.27 -18.56 0.75
N GLY A 499 42.57 -19.11 -0.42
CA GLY A 499 41.72 -20.06 -1.12
C GLY A 499 40.50 -19.41 -1.81
N TYR A 500 39.64 -20.24 -2.38
CA TYR A 500 38.43 -19.79 -3.10
C TYR A 500 37.45 -19.05 -2.20
N ILE A 501 36.70 -18.11 -2.78
CA ILE A 501 35.67 -17.29 -2.12
C ILE A 501 34.62 -18.19 -1.45
N ASN A 502 34.16 -19.23 -2.14
CA ASN A 502 33.17 -20.17 -1.62
C ASN A 502 33.72 -21.22 -0.66
N SER A 503 35.00 -21.12 -0.25
CA SER A 503 35.54 -22.00 0.79
C SER A 503 34.93 -21.68 2.15
N THR A 504 34.74 -22.70 3.00
CA THR A 504 34.06 -22.56 4.30
C THR A 504 34.66 -21.47 5.19
N ALA A 505 35.97 -21.27 5.13
CA ALA A 505 36.68 -20.29 5.96
C ALA A 505 36.43 -18.84 5.49
N ASN A 506 36.33 -18.62 4.17
CA ASN A 506 36.04 -17.30 3.60
C ASN A 506 34.55 -16.96 3.72
N SER A 507 33.68 -17.95 3.47
CA SER A 507 32.24 -17.82 3.73
C SER A 507 31.96 -17.42 5.17
N ARG A 508 32.55 -18.09 6.16
CA ARG A 508 32.36 -17.72 7.58
C ARG A 508 32.87 -16.32 7.94
N ALA A 509 33.89 -15.82 7.24
CA ALA A 509 34.45 -14.51 7.51
C ALA A 509 33.60 -13.37 6.94
N TYR A 510 32.93 -13.57 5.80
CA TYR A 510 32.27 -12.49 5.04
C TYR A 510 30.77 -12.68 4.84
N ASN A 511 30.16 -13.80 5.28
CA ASN A 511 28.73 -14.09 5.06
C ASN A 511 27.75 -13.08 5.65
N LYS A 512 28.19 -12.23 6.59
CA LYS A 512 27.36 -11.17 7.16
C LYS A 512 27.25 -9.96 6.23
N ASP A 513 28.14 -9.80 5.26
CA ASP A 513 28.10 -8.67 4.34
C ASP A 513 26.97 -8.82 3.33
N SER A 514 26.23 -7.73 3.10
CA SER A 514 25.12 -7.69 2.14
C SER A 514 25.52 -8.05 0.70
N TYR A 515 26.79 -7.89 0.32
CA TYR A 515 27.32 -8.24 -0.99
C TYR A 515 27.93 -9.65 -1.08
N TYR A 516 27.86 -10.45 -0.02
CA TYR A 516 28.41 -11.80 -0.02
C TYR A 516 27.89 -12.65 -1.18
N ASN A 517 26.58 -12.60 -1.46
CA ASN A 517 25.98 -13.37 -2.56
C ASN A 517 26.49 -12.94 -3.94
N LEU A 518 26.68 -11.63 -4.15
CA LEU A 518 27.27 -11.10 -5.38
C LEU A 518 28.68 -11.63 -5.58
N ILE A 519 29.51 -11.57 -4.55
CA ILE A 519 30.90 -12.02 -4.64
C ILE A 519 31.02 -13.54 -4.71
N SER A 520 30.16 -14.28 -4.03
CA SER A 520 30.06 -15.74 -4.16
C SER A 520 29.71 -16.17 -5.60
N SER A 521 28.88 -15.39 -6.31
CA SER A 521 28.42 -15.69 -7.67
C SER A 521 29.50 -15.59 -8.76
N ILE A 522 30.64 -14.97 -8.48
CA ILE A 522 31.72 -14.83 -9.47
C ILE A 522 32.54 -16.12 -9.61
N GLU A 523 32.30 -17.13 -8.77
CA GLU A 523 32.85 -18.47 -8.91
C GLU A 523 31.76 -19.45 -9.38
N ILE A 524 32.14 -20.37 -10.27
CA ILE A 524 31.29 -21.47 -10.72
C ILE A 524 31.73 -22.73 -9.96
N VAL A 525 30.79 -23.39 -9.29
CA VAL A 525 31.02 -24.63 -8.53
C VAL A 525 30.33 -25.79 -9.27
N GLU A 526 31.12 -26.66 -9.89
CA GLU A 526 30.65 -27.84 -10.62
C GLU A 526 31.46 -29.08 -10.21
N ASN A 527 30.80 -30.15 -9.76
CA ASN A 527 31.42 -31.42 -9.36
C ASN A 527 32.67 -31.24 -8.47
N ASP A 528 32.53 -30.46 -7.40
CA ASP A 528 33.60 -30.10 -6.43
C ASP A 528 34.81 -29.34 -7.02
N LYS A 529 34.73 -28.88 -8.27
CA LYS A 529 35.70 -27.97 -8.88
C LYS A 529 35.17 -26.54 -8.88
N ILE A 530 36.04 -25.60 -8.50
CA ILE A 530 35.74 -24.16 -8.48
C ILE A 530 36.51 -23.49 -9.61
N SER A 531 35.81 -22.77 -10.49
CA SER A 531 36.39 -22.01 -11.59
C SER A 531 35.90 -20.57 -11.63
N LYS A 532 36.62 -19.69 -12.33
CA LYS A 532 36.22 -18.29 -12.56
C LYS A 532 34.91 -18.23 -13.34
N GLY A 533 34.03 -17.33 -12.94
CA GLY A 533 32.77 -17.04 -13.62
C GLY A 533 32.92 -16.13 -14.84
N ASP A 534 31.79 -15.89 -15.51
CA ASP A 534 31.73 -15.17 -16.78
C ASP A 534 32.25 -13.73 -16.73
N ILE A 535 32.08 -13.05 -15.57
CA ILE A 535 32.50 -11.66 -15.38
C ILE A 535 34.01 -11.44 -15.58
N PHE A 536 34.83 -12.49 -15.45
CA PHE A 536 36.28 -12.42 -15.61
C PHE A 536 36.75 -12.38 -17.06
N THR A 537 35.91 -12.76 -18.02
CA THR A 537 36.36 -13.00 -19.41
C THR A 537 35.45 -12.43 -20.49
N LYS A 538 34.19 -12.14 -20.18
CA LYS A 538 33.24 -11.63 -21.17
C LYS A 538 32.27 -10.61 -20.58
N ARG A 539 31.71 -9.78 -21.45
CA ARG A 539 30.66 -8.82 -21.12
C ARG A 539 29.42 -9.56 -20.61
N THR A 540 28.98 -9.20 -19.41
CA THR A 540 27.82 -9.80 -18.73
C THR A 540 26.58 -8.91 -18.79
N ILE A 541 26.76 -7.62 -19.12
CA ILE A 541 25.69 -6.62 -19.28
C ILE A 541 25.89 -5.91 -20.62
N GLN A 542 24.86 -5.91 -21.47
CA GLN A 542 24.83 -5.18 -22.73
C GLN A 542 23.68 -4.18 -22.73
N LEU A 543 23.95 -2.95 -23.17
CA LEU A 543 22.92 -1.94 -23.31
C LEU A 543 22.12 -2.13 -24.62
N PRO A 544 20.82 -1.78 -24.62
CA PRO A 544 20.04 -1.72 -25.84
C PRO A 544 20.69 -0.73 -26.82
N LYS A 545 21.08 -1.20 -27.99
CA LYS A 545 21.32 -0.30 -29.12
C LYS A 545 19.96 0.15 -29.63
N VAL A 546 19.70 1.46 -29.57
CA VAL A 546 18.48 2.04 -30.14
C VAL A 546 18.50 1.80 -31.65
N VAL A 547 17.45 1.15 -32.16
CA VAL A 547 17.35 0.89 -33.60
C VAL A 547 17.10 2.22 -34.30
N THR A 548 17.94 2.59 -35.27
CA THR A 548 17.84 3.90 -35.94
C THR A 548 17.11 3.82 -37.29
N LYS A 549 16.93 2.62 -37.85
CA LYS A 549 16.29 2.40 -39.15
C LYS A 549 15.64 1.01 -39.19
N ALA A 550 14.53 0.89 -39.91
CA ALA A 550 13.88 -0.39 -40.25
C ALA A 550 13.71 -0.51 -41.77
N ASP A 551 13.69 -1.74 -42.28
CA ASP A 551 13.59 -2.02 -43.71
C ASP A 551 12.13 -2.00 -44.22
N SER A 552 11.15 -2.16 -43.32
CA SER A 552 9.71 -2.08 -43.64
C SER A 552 8.88 -1.41 -42.54
N ILE A 553 7.63 -1.02 -42.89
CA ILE A 553 6.67 -0.44 -41.94
C ILE A 553 6.29 -1.46 -40.85
N GLU A 554 6.14 -2.73 -41.22
CA GLU A 554 5.86 -3.81 -40.29
C GLU A 554 7.00 -4.03 -39.30
N GLU A 555 8.24 -4.03 -39.78
CA GLU A 555 9.41 -4.14 -38.92
C GLU A 555 9.47 -2.95 -37.95
N ALA A 556 9.27 -1.73 -38.44
CA ALA A 556 9.23 -0.53 -37.59
C ALA A 556 8.09 -0.56 -36.56
N TYR A 557 6.91 -1.06 -36.94
CA TYR A 557 5.77 -1.27 -36.06
C TYR A 557 6.13 -2.20 -34.90
N TYR A 558 6.74 -3.32 -35.22
CA TYR A 558 7.12 -4.34 -34.25
C TYR A 558 8.28 -3.91 -33.34
N ILE A 559 9.28 -3.20 -33.89
CA ILE A 559 10.34 -2.55 -33.10
C ILE A 559 9.71 -1.57 -32.10
N THR A 560 8.80 -0.72 -32.57
CA THR A 560 8.15 0.30 -31.73
C THR A 560 7.32 -0.33 -30.62
N LEU A 561 6.55 -1.39 -30.91
CA LEU A 561 5.80 -2.13 -29.90
C LEU A 561 6.73 -2.78 -28.87
N GLY A 562 7.86 -3.35 -29.30
CA GLY A 562 8.87 -3.90 -28.39
C GLY A 562 9.53 -2.83 -27.50
N GLU A 563 9.79 -1.64 -28.04
CA GLU A 563 10.42 -0.51 -27.32
C GLU A 563 9.46 0.18 -26.34
N LYS A 564 8.21 0.42 -26.74
CA LYS A 564 7.26 1.29 -26.01
C LYS A 564 6.08 0.55 -25.37
N GLY A 565 5.83 -0.70 -25.74
CA GLY A 565 4.67 -1.49 -25.27
C GLY A 565 3.30 -0.96 -25.76
N LYS A 566 3.29 0.06 -26.62
CA LYS A 566 2.10 0.72 -27.18
C LYS A 566 2.38 1.28 -28.57
N LEU A 567 1.32 1.59 -29.30
CA LEU A 567 1.42 2.25 -30.60
C LEU A 567 2.02 3.65 -30.46
N ASP A 568 2.99 3.97 -31.32
CA ASP A 568 3.59 5.29 -31.43
C ASP A 568 3.94 5.55 -32.89
N PHE A 569 3.02 6.21 -33.60
CA PHE A 569 3.14 6.44 -35.04
C PHE A 569 4.34 7.31 -35.40
N SER A 570 4.70 8.26 -34.54
CA SER A 570 5.87 9.11 -34.71
C SER A 570 7.16 8.31 -34.75
N ARG A 571 7.30 7.32 -33.84
CA ARG A 571 8.45 6.43 -33.81
C ARG A 571 8.50 5.53 -35.04
N ILE A 572 7.38 4.93 -35.45
CA ILE A 572 7.33 4.07 -36.63
C ILE A 572 7.72 4.89 -37.88
N ALA A 573 7.13 6.07 -38.04
CA ALA A 573 7.43 7.02 -39.12
C ALA A 573 8.92 7.38 -39.18
N SER A 574 9.55 7.63 -38.02
CA SER A 574 10.99 7.95 -37.94
C SER A 574 11.90 6.82 -38.40
N LEU A 575 11.51 5.55 -38.20
CA LEU A 575 12.34 4.39 -38.52
C LEU A 575 12.37 4.08 -40.03
N VAL A 576 11.32 4.45 -40.76
CA VAL A 576 11.17 4.21 -42.20
C VAL A 576 11.23 5.48 -43.04
N SER A 577 11.46 6.64 -42.41
CA SER A 577 11.46 7.96 -43.06
C SER A 577 10.19 8.26 -43.86
N LYS A 578 9.00 7.96 -43.30
CA LYS A 578 7.69 8.27 -43.87
C LYS A 578 6.88 9.20 -42.97
N SER A 579 5.77 9.76 -43.46
CA SER A 579 4.83 10.50 -42.61
C SER A 579 3.98 9.56 -41.75
N GLU A 580 3.48 10.04 -40.60
CA GLU A 580 2.57 9.25 -39.74
C GLU A 580 1.30 8.83 -40.49
N LYS A 581 0.80 9.67 -41.40
CA LYS A 581 -0.37 9.38 -42.21
C LYS A 581 -0.14 8.16 -43.11
N GLU A 582 0.98 8.13 -43.83
CA GLU A 582 1.32 6.98 -44.70
C GLU A 582 1.50 5.68 -43.91
N VAL A 583 2.05 5.78 -42.70
CA VAL A 583 2.19 4.63 -41.78
C VAL A 583 0.81 4.12 -41.35
N ILE A 584 -0.08 5.02 -40.91
CA ILE A 584 -1.43 4.67 -40.47
C ILE A 584 -2.23 4.06 -41.63
N ASP A 585 -2.23 4.71 -42.80
CA ASP A 585 -2.94 4.23 -43.98
C ASP A 585 -2.46 2.84 -44.42
N TYR A 586 -1.16 2.55 -44.28
CA TYR A 586 -0.59 1.24 -44.59
C TYR A 586 -0.95 0.15 -43.59
N LEU A 587 -0.96 0.48 -42.29
CA LEU A 587 -1.20 -0.45 -41.18
C LEU A 587 -2.68 -0.72 -40.94
N ASN A 588 -3.56 0.24 -41.26
CA ASN A 588 -4.99 0.15 -41.04
C ASN A 588 -5.61 -1.04 -41.79
N GLY A 589 -6.38 -1.85 -41.07
CA GLY A 589 -6.97 -3.07 -41.62
C GLY A 589 -6.02 -4.28 -41.69
N LYS A 590 -4.74 -4.11 -41.30
CA LYS A 590 -3.75 -5.18 -41.23
C LYS A 590 -3.29 -5.45 -39.80
N LEU A 591 -2.64 -4.47 -39.17
CA LEU A 591 -2.02 -4.59 -37.84
C LEU A 591 -2.64 -3.63 -36.81
N ILE A 592 -3.42 -2.64 -37.27
CA ILE A 592 -4.15 -1.70 -36.42
C ILE A 592 -5.57 -1.48 -36.94
N PHE A 593 -6.46 -1.11 -36.03
CA PHE A 593 -7.84 -0.71 -36.32
C PHE A 593 -8.22 0.49 -35.47
N PHE A 594 -8.97 1.43 -36.05
CA PHE A 594 -9.52 2.55 -35.28
C PHE A 594 -10.78 2.11 -34.55
N ASN A 595 -10.79 2.16 -33.23
CA ASN A 595 -11.95 1.76 -32.43
C ASN A 595 -12.90 2.96 -32.25
N PRO A 596 -14.12 2.92 -32.80
CA PRO A 596 -15.07 4.04 -32.71
C PRO A 596 -15.59 4.29 -31.30
N ALA A 597 -15.56 3.31 -30.40
CA ALA A 597 -16.05 3.48 -29.03
C ALA A 597 -15.04 4.20 -28.12
N THR A 598 -13.74 4.11 -28.44
CA THR A 598 -12.66 4.72 -27.66
C THR A 598 -12.00 5.90 -28.38
N GLU A 599 -12.28 6.06 -29.68
CA GLU A 599 -11.65 7.03 -30.58
C GLU A 599 -10.12 6.91 -30.63
N GLN A 600 -9.61 5.68 -30.49
CA GLN A 600 -8.18 5.39 -30.49
C GLN A 600 -7.82 4.29 -31.49
N TRP A 601 -6.57 4.30 -31.95
CA TRP A 601 -6.00 3.19 -32.70
C TRP A 601 -5.62 2.06 -31.73
N GLU A 602 -6.09 0.85 -32.03
CA GLU A 602 -5.79 -0.37 -31.30
C GLU A 602 -5.01 -1.33 -32.20
N THR A 603 -4.18 -2.20 -31.61
CA THR A 603 -3.53 -3.28 -32.35
C THR A 603 -4.58 -4.32 -32.79
N GLU A 604 -4.32 -5.04 -33.88
CA GLU A 604 -5.22 -6.08 -34.41
C GLU A 604 -5.67 -7.07 -33.32
N ASP A 605 -4.72 -7.59 -32.53
CA ASP A 605 -4.99 -8.59 -31.50
C ASP A 605 -5.89 -8.06 -30.37
N ASP A 606 -5.82 -6.76 -30.07
CA ASP A 606 -6.64 -6.12 -29.04
C ASP A 606 -8.02 -5.76 -29.59
N TYR A 607 -8.08 -5.20 -30.81
CA TYR A 607 -9.34 -4.83 -31.45
C TYR A 607 -10.21 -6.05 -31.78
N LEU A 608 -9.61 -7.13 -32.31
CA LEU A 608 -10.31 -8.36 -32.71
C LEU A 608 -10.51 -9.36 -31.56
N SER A 609 -10.28 -8.95 -30.32
CA SER A 609 -10.56 -9.74 -29.12
C SER A 609 -11.54 -9.03 -28.16
N GLY A 610 -11.94 -9.70 -27.09
CA GLY A 610 -12.99 -9.23 -26.19
C GLY A 610 -14.37 -9.38 -26.81
N ASN A 611 -15.31 -8.48 -26.48
CA ASN A 611 -16.70 -8.58 -26.97
C ASN A 611 -16.83 -8.17 -28.46
N VAL A 612 -16.50 -9.10 -29.36
CA VAL A 612 -16.45 -8.86 -30.82
C VAL A 612 -17.82 -8.65 -31.44
N ARG A 613 -18.90 -9.16 -30.83
CA ARG A 613 -20.28 -8.89 -31.29
C ARG A 613 -20.67 -7.42 -31.06
N LYS A 614 -20.34 -6.86 -29.89
CA LYS A 614 -20.56 -5.45 -29.58
C LYS A 614 -19.72 -4.54 -30.48
N LYS A 615 -18.43 -4.87 -30.65
CA LYS A 615 -17.53 -4.15 -31.58
C LYS A 615 -18.06 -4.20 -33.02
N LEU A 616 -18.56 -5.34 -33.49
CA LEU A 616 -19.13 -5.47 -34.84
C LEU A 616 -20.37 -4.61 -35.02
N ASN A 617 -21.29 -4.61 -34.04
CA ASN A 617 -22.47 -3.76 -34.11
C ASN A 617 -22.11 -2.27 -34.14
N SER A 618 -21.16 -1.84 -33.33
CA SER A 618 -20.67 -0.45 -33.34
C SER A 618 -20.02 -0.11 -34.68
N ALA A 619 -19.13 -0.96 -35.19
CA ALA A 619 -18.51 -0.76 -36.51
C ALA A 619 -19.54 -0.72 -37.64
N LYS A 620 -20.58 -1.55 -37.61
CA LYS A 620 -21.68 -1.53 -38.60
C LYS A 620 -22.53 -0.27 -38.50
N GLN A 621 -22.71 0.30 -37.31
CA GLN A 621 -23.41 1.58 -37.12
C GLN A 621 -22.60 2.73 -37.72
N GLU A 622 -21.31 2.82 -37.37
CA GLU A 622 -20.42 3.85 -37.89
C GLU A 622 -20.20 3.75 -39.39
N TYR A 623 -20.13 2.53 -39.94
CA TYR A 623 -20.02 2.30 -41.38
C TYR A 623 -21.18 2.90 -42.18
N LYS A 624 -22.35 3.11 -41.57
CA LYS A 624 -23.47 3.81 -42.23
C LYS A 624 -23.19 5.29 -42.46
N PHE A 625 -22.30 5.88 -41.67
CA PHE A 625 -21.95 7.30 -41.73
C PHE A 625 -20.58 7.53 -42.39
N ASP A 626 -19.61 6.63 -42.16
CA ASP A 626 -18.24 6.75 -42.66
C ASP A 626 -17.73 5.41 -43.21
N GLN A 627 -17.42 5.38 -44.51
CA GLN A 627 -16.96 4.18 -45.21
C GLN A 627 -15.60 3.66 -44.69
N LYS A 628 -14.82 4.48 -43.97
CA LYS A 628 -13.51 4.03 -43.42
C LYS A 628 -13.63 2.83 -42.50
N PHE A 629 -14.78 2.62 -41.87
CA PHE A 629 -15.04 1.48 -40.98
C PHE A 629 -15.34 0.16 -41.70
N GLN A 630 -15.34 0.14 -43.03
CA GLN A 630 -15.54 -1.09 -43.81
C GLN A 630 -14.52 -2.18 -43.42
N VAL A 631 -13.26 -1.80 -43.22
CA VAL A 631 -12.19 -2.72 -42.82
C VAL A 631 -12.45 -3.33 -41.44
N ASN A 632 -12.97 -2.55 -40.50
CA ASN A 632 -13.36 -3.01 -39.17
C ASN A 632 -14.48 -4.05 -39.25
N VAL A 633 -15.51 -3.80 -40.06
CA VAL A 633 -16.65 -4.72 -40.25
C VAL A 633 -16.16 -6.05 -40.83
N GLN A 634 -15.39 -6.01 -41.92
CA GLN A 634 -14.87 -7.21 -42.57
C GLN A 634 -13.97 -8.05 -41.65
N ALA A 635 -13.12 -7.40 -40.84
CA ALA A 635 -12.25 -8.10 -39.90
C ALA A 635 -13.04 -8.72 -38.74
N LEU A 636 -14.00 -7.97 -38.17
CA LEU A 636 -14.82 -8.45 -37.07
C LEU A 636 -15.78 -9.57 -37.48
N GLU A 637 -16.29 -9.59 -38.71
CA GLU A 637 -17.13 -10.68 -39.22
C GLU A 637 -16.38 -12.03 -39.26
N LYS A 638 -15.08 -12.01 -39.55
CA LYS A 638 -14.24 -13.22 -39.62
C LYS A 638 -13.94 -13.84 -38.25
N VAL A 639 -13.96 -13.05 -37.19
CA VAL A 639 -13.62 -13.50 -35.83
C VAL A 639 -14.84 -13.79 -34.96
N GLN A 640 -16.06 -13.77 -35.52
CA GLN A 640 -17.27 -14.06 -34.74
C GLN A 640 -17.25 -15.52 -34.22
N PRO A 641 -17.51 -15.74 -32.93
CA PRO A 641 -17.72 -17.09 -32.41
C PRO A 641 -18.87 -17.79 -33.12
N ALA A 642 -18.72 -19.10 -33.35
CA ALA A 642 -19.79 -19.94 -33.89
C ALA A 642 -21.03 -19.84 -32.99
N PRO A 643 -22.23 -19.57 -33.54
CA PRO A 643 -23.45 -19.46 -32.73
C PRO A 643 -23.75 -20.76 -31.96
N ILE A 644 -24.08 -20.63 -30.68
CA ILE A 644 -24.58 -21.72 -29.83
C ILE A 644 -26.07 -21.87 -30.10
N THR A 645 -26.52 -23.08 -30.45
CA THR A 645 -27.94 -23.37 -30.72
C THR A 645 -28.65 -23.78 -29.43
N ALA A 646 -29.98 -23.84 -29.45
CA ALA A 646 -30.76 -24.18 -28.26
C ALA A 646 -30.49 -25.60 -27.71
N GLU A 647 -29.87 -26.49 -28.49
CA GLU A 647 -29.49 -27.83 -28.03
C GLU A 647 -28.42 -27.76 -26.93
N ASP A 648 -27.57 -26.74 -26.99
CA ASP A 648 -26.48 -26.50 -26.04
C ASP A 648 -26.82 -25.41 -25.00
N ILE A 649 -28.06 -24.89 -24.99
CA ILE A 649 -28.51 -23.85 -24.05
C ILE A 649 -29.41 -24.46 -22.99
N THR A 650 -28.99 -24.37 -21.73
CA THR A 650 -29.85 -24.68 -20.57
C THR A 650 -30.40 -23.39 -19.98
N VAL A 651 -31.73 -23.31 -19.79
CA VAL A 651 -32.41 -22.12 -19.25
C VAL A 651 -32.97 -22.43 -17.87
N ASN A 652 -32.39 -21.81 -16.83
CA ASN A 652 -32.98 -21.90 -15.50
C ASN A 652 -34.24 -21.04 -15.39
N PHE A 653 -35.27 -21.54 -14.71
CA PHE A 653 -36.48 -20.77 -14.44
C PHE A 653 -36.15 -19.54 -13.59
N GLY A 654 -36.48 -18.34 -14.09
CA GLY A 654 -36.11 -17.07 -13.45
C GLY A 654 -34.81 -16.44 -13.96
N ALA A 655 -34.13 -17.05 -14.92
CA ALA A 655 -32.97 -16.46 -15.58
C ALA A 655 -33.26 -15.05 -16.11
N THR A 656 -32.47 -14.08 -15.68
CA THR A 656 -32.67 -12.64 -15.94
C THR A 656 -32.41 -12.24 -17.39
N TRP A 657 -31.69 -13.07 -18.15
CA TRP A 657 -31.45 -12.84 -19.56
C TRP A 657 -32.63 -13.24 -20.44
N VAL A 658 -33.63 -13.96 -19.91
CA VAL A 658 -34.83 -14.33 -20.67
C VAL A 658 -35.79 -13.12 -20.71
N PRO A 659 -36.30 -12.72 -21.89
CA PRO A 659 -37.29 -11.67 -22.02
C PRO A 659 -38.51 -11.86 -21.11
N LYS A 660 -38.99 -10.77 -20.49
CA LYS A 660 -40.20 -10.79 -19.64
C LYS A 660 -41.44 -11.33 -20.36
N ASP A 661 -41.55 -11.05 -21.66
CA ASP A 661 -42.68 -11.50 -22.47
C ASP A 661 -42.72 -13.04 -22.60
N ILE A 662 -41.57 -13.70 -22.55
CA ILE A 662 -41.50 -15.18 -22.56
C ILE A 662 -42.02 -15.76 -21.24
N TYR A 663 -41.72 -15.11 -20.10
CA TYR A 663 -42.31 -15.50 -18.82
C TYR A 663 -43.81 -15.22 -18.77
N LYS A 664 -44.25 -14.08 -19.31
CA LYS A 664 -45.69 -13.76 -19.45
C LYS A 664 -46.42 -14.85 -20.25
N ASP A 665 -45.90 -15.21 -21.42
CA ASP A 665 -46.47 -16.26 -22.27
C ASP A 665 -46.50 -17.63 -21.56
N PHE A 666 -45.44 -17.97 -20.83
CA PHE A 666 -45.37 -19.23 -20.08
C PHE A 666 -46.41 -19.28 -18.96
N ILE A 667 -46.58 -18.19 -18.21
CA ILE A 667 -47.53 -18.12 -17.09
C ILE A 667 -48.97 -18.13 -17.62
N LEU A 668 -49.25 -17.42 -18.72
CA LEU A 668 -50.55 -17.49 -19.42
C LEU A 668 -50.87 -18.93 -19.85
N TYR A 669 -49.89 -19.61 -20.46
CA TYR A 669 -50.02 -21.00 -20.89
C TYR A 669 -50.25 -21.95 -19.71
N THR A 670 -49.46 -21.82 -18.65
CA THR A 670 -49.45 -22.76 -17.52
C THR A 670 -50.68 -22.60 -16.64
N LEU A 671 -51.09 -21.36 -16.35
CA LEU A 671 -52.19 -21.06 -15.44
C LEU A 671 -53.56 -20.91 -16.13
N GLU A 672 -53.60 -20.95 -17.46
CA GLU A 672 -54.81 -20.68 -18.26
C GLU A 672 -55.48 -19.36 -17.84
N ALA A 673 -54.66 -18.36 -17.50
CA ALA A 673 -55.11 -17.06 -17.02
C ALA A 673 -55.59 -16.16 -18.17
N LYS A 674 -56.44 -15.17 -17.86
CA LYS A 674 -56.91 -14.20 -18.85
C LYS A 674 -55.89 -13.12 -19.14
N ASP A 675 -55.15 -12.69 -18.12
CA ASP A 675 -54.10 -11.68 -18.26
C ASP A 675 -52.99 -11.89 -17.21
N VAL A 676 -51.77 -11.53 -17.60
CA VAL A 676 -50.56 -11.63 -16.78
C VAL A 676 -49.67 -10.42 -17.06
N ASP A 677 -49.19 -9.79 -15.99
CA ASP A 677 -48.10 -8.82 -16.06
C ASP A 677 -46.85 -9.36 -15.35
N VAL A 678 -45.70 -9.11 -15.95
CA VAL A 678 -44.39 -9.54 -15.47
C VAL A 678 -43.41 -8.39 -15.58
N GLU A 679 -42.85 -7.98 -14.45
CA GLU A 679 -41.83 -6.93 -14.40
C GLU A 679 -40.56 -7.44 -13.72
N PHE A 680 -39.41 -6.96 -14.19
CA PHE A 680 -38.11 -7.26 -13.60
C PHE A 680 -37.54 -5.98 -12.97
N ASN A 681 -37.42 -5.98 -11.65
CA ASN A 681 -36.82 -4.90 -10.89
C ASN A 681 -35.29 -5.00 -10.95
N LYS A 682 -34.65 -4.05 -11.62
CA LYS A 682 -33.19 -4.02 -11.80
C LYS A 682 -32.41 -3.64 -10.53
N ILE A 683 -33.06 -3.05 -9.52
CA ILE A 683 -32.39 -2.57 -8.30
C ILE A 683 -32.09 -3.73 -7.36
N ASP A 684 -33.05 -4.62 -7.14
CA ASP A 684 -32.91 -5.77 -6.25
C ASP A 684 -32.85 -7.13 -6.99
N ALA A 685 -32.84 -7.09 -8.33
CA ALA A 685 -32.79 -8.24 -9.22
C ALA A 685 -33.94 -9.24 -8.99
N SER A 686 -35.15 -8.72 -8.76
CA SER A 686 -36.35 -9.54 -8.52
C SER A 686 -37.38 -9.48 -9.64
N TRP A 687 -38.12 -10.57 -9.81
CA TRP A 687 -39.28 -10.66 -10.70
C TRP A 687 -40.57 -10.43 -9.90
N GLU A 688 -41.41 -9.54 -10.40
CA GLU A 688 -42.76 -9.30 -9.89
C GLU A 688 -43.78 -9.78 -10.91
N ILE A 689 -44.82 -10.47 -10.44
CA ILE A 689 -45.88 -11.00 -11.30
C ILE A 689 -47.26 -10.65 -10.76
N SER A 690 -48.15 -10.27 -11.67
CA SER A 690 -49.58 -10.06 -11.41
C SER A 690 -50.38 -10.90 -12.38
N VAL A 691 -51.35 -11.68 -11.87
CA VAL A 691 -52.12 -12.64 -12.69
C VAL A 691 -53.61 -12.44 -12.44
N TYR A 692 -54.39 -12.34 -13.52
CA TYR A 692 -55.83 -12.08 -13.48
C TYR A 692 -56.63 -13.15 -14.24
N GLY A 693 -57.77 -13.55 -13.67
CA GLY A 693 -58.72 -14.46 -14.32
C GLY A 693 -58.26 -15.92 -14.43
N CYS A 694 -57.50 -16.43 -13.45
CA CYS A 694 -57.06 -17.82 -13.40
C CYS A 694 -58.12 -18.76 -12.77
N PRO A 695 -58.35 -19.97 -13.32
CA PRO A 695 -59.26 -20.95 -12.74
C PRO A 695 -58.83 -21.40 -11.33
N TYR A 696 -59.79 -21.45 -10.40
CA TYR A 696 -59.53 -21.79 -8.99
C TYR A 696 -58.83 -23.14 -8.80
N SER A 697 -59.21 -24.15 -9.61
CA SER A 697 -58.64 -25.50 -9.56
C SER A 697 -57.14 -25.51 -9.92
N ILE A 698 -56.76 -24.76 -10.96
CA ILE A 698 -55.37 -24.66 -11.41
C ILE A 698 -54.53 -23.92 -10.38
N LEU A 699 -55.08 -22.82 -9.85
CA LEU A 699 -54.40 -21.93 -8.92
C LEU A 699 -54.11 -22.58 -7.55
N ASN A 700 -55.00 -23.42 -7.03
CA ASN A 700 -54.88 -23.94 -5.66
C ASN A 700 -54.59 -25.45 -5.55
N TYR A 701 -54.71 -26.23 -6.64
CA TYR A 701 -54.51 -27.68 -6.58
C TYR A 701 -53.56 -28.23 -7.66
N LYS A 702 -53.67 -27.77 -8.92
CA LYS A 702 -52.80 -28.28 -10.00
C LYS A 702 -51.36 -27.80 -9.83
N TYR A 703 -51.17 -26.48 -9.77
CA TYR A 703 -49.85 -25.83 -9.67
C TYR A 703 -49.65 -25.06 -8.36
N GLY A 704 -50.62 -25.17 -7.44
CA GLY A 704 -50.57 -24.60 -6.11
C GLY A 704 -51.03 -25.61 -5.07
N THR A 705 -51.10 -25.14 -3.83
CA THR A 705 -51.61 -25.87 -2.67
C THR A 705 -52.67 -25.01 -1.97
N GLU A 706 -53.49 -25.62 -1.11
CA GLU A 706 -54.47 -24.87 -0.29
C GLU A 706 -53.82 -23.76 0.55
N ARG A 707 -52.58 -23.99 1.00
CA ARG A 707 -51.81 -23.09 1.86
C ARG A 707 -50.92 -22.10 1.09
N LYS A 708 -50.70 -22.32 -0.20
CA LYS A 708 -49.84 -21.49 -1.07
C LYS A 708 -50.21 -21.66 -2.54
N ASN A 709 -50.83 -20.64 -3.11
CA ASN A 709 -51.32 -20.68 -4.49
C ASN A 709 -50.19 -20.68 -5.54
N ALA A 710 -50.54 -21.05 -6.78
CA ALA A 710 -49.60 -21.19 -7.89
C ALA A 710 -48.86 -19.89 -8.23
N ILE A 711 -49.51 -18.73 -8.07
CA ILE A 711 -48.86 -17.42 -8.30
C ILE A 711 -47.69 -17.24 -7.32
N ALA A 712 -47.90 -17.53 -6.03
CA ALA A 712 -46.86 -17.43 -5.01
C ALA A 712 -45.74 -18.48 -5.22
N VAL A 713 -46.06 -19.65 -5.76
CA VAL A 713 -45.08 -20.69 -6.12
C VAL A 713 -44.23 -20.25 -7.31
N ILE A 714 -44.84 -19.77 -8.39
CA ILE A 714 -44.17 -19.23 -9.59
C ILE A 714 -43.29 -18.03 -9.23
N ALA A 715 -43.81 -17.08 -8.44
CA ALA A 715 -43.05 -15.92 -8.00
C ALA A 715 -41.82 -16.34 -7.18
N ALA A 716 -41.94 -17.35 -6.31
CA ALA A 716 -40.80 -17.90 -5.59
C ALA A 716 -39.77 -18.51 -6.56
N GLY A 717 -40.24 -19.31 -7.54
CA GLY A 717 -39.41 -19.92 -8.58
C GLY A 717 -38.63 -18.92 -9.43
N LEU A 718 -39.30 -17.90 -9.98
CA LEU A 718 -38.67 -16.85 -10.78
C LEU A 718 -37.59 -16.09 -9.99
N ASN A 719 -37.75 -15.99 -8.67
CA ASN A 719 -36.82 -15.32 -7.78
C ASN A 719 -35.80 -16.27 -7.12
N LEU A 720 -35.69 -17.53 -7.59
CA LEU A 720 -34.79 -18.55 -7.03
C LEU A 720 -34.98 -18.76 -5.52
N LYS A 721 -36.21 -18.60 -5.02
CA LYS A 721 -36.60 -18.79 -3.62
C LYS A 721 -37.39 -20.09 -3.45
N VAL A 722 -37.25 -20.70 -2.28
CA VAL A 722 -38.05 -21.87 -1.90
C VAL A 722 -39.45 -21.42 -1.47
N PRO A 723 -40.54 -22.04 -1.95
CA PRO A 723 -41.91 -21.66 -1.61
C PRO A 723 -42.33 -22.15 -0.20
N ASN A 724 -41.58 -21.80 0.84
CA ASN A 724 -41.87 -22.19 2.23
C ASN A 724 -43.25 -21.70 2.74
N VAL A 725 -43.91 -22.56 3.51
CA VAL A 725 -45.15 -22.30 4.24
C VAL A 725 -44.84 -22.27 5.74
N TYR A 726 -45.36 -21.27 6.46
CA TYR A 726 -45.12 -21.10 7.89
C TYR A 726 -46.44 -21.10 8.65
N ASP A 727 -46.45 -21.78 9.80
CA ASP A 727 -47.52 -21.69 10.80
C ASP A 727 -47.15 -20.65 11.86
N THR A 728 -48.16 -20.01 12.44
CA THR A 728 -47.96 -19.09 13.57
C THR A 728 -48.33 -19.82 14.84
N ILE A 729 -47.35 -20.06 15.70
CA ILE A 729 -47.56 -20.60 17.05
C ILE A 729 -47.35 -19.48 18.07
N ILE A 730 -48.04 -19.55 19.20
CA ILE A 730 -47.80 -18.64 20.32
C ILE A 730 -46.69 -19.27 21.15
N ASP A 731 -45.61 -18.51 21.36
CA ASP A 731 -44.49 -18.94 22.18
C ASP A 731 -44.93 -18.96 23.64
N PRO A 732 -45.00 -20.14 24.29
CA PRO A 732 -45.62 -20.29 25.61
C PRO A 732 -44.87 -19.54 26.73
N ASP A 733 -43.60 -19.17 26.52
CA ASP A 733 -42.79 -18.48 27.52
C ASP A 733 -42.85 -16.95 27.39
N THR A 734 -43.23 -16.44 26.23
CA THR A 734 -43.16 -14.99 25.92
C THR A 734 -44.47 -14.40 25.44
N ASP A 735 -45.51 -15.23 25.24
CA ASP A 735 -46.82 -14.88 24.68
C ASP A 735 -46.75 -14.14 23.32
N LYS A 736 -45.61 -14.30 22.62
CA LYS A 736 -45.35 -13.68 21.32
C LYS A 736 -45.61 -14.66 20.20
N LYS A 737 -46.22 -14.17 19.11
CA LYS A 737 -46.44 -14.93 17.88
C LYS A 737 -45.11 -15.25 17.21
N LYS A 738 -44.78 -16.53 17.09
CA LYS A 738 -43.58 -17.06 16.41
C LYS A 738 -43.98 -17.81 15.15
N ARG A 739 -43.32 -17.50 14.03
CA ARG A 739 -43.52 -18.23 12.76
C ARG A 739 -42.61 -19.45 12.73
N VAL A 740 -43.18 -20.64 12.56
CA VAL A 740 -42.47 -21.92 12.45
C VAL A 740 -42.73 -22.53 11.07
N LEU A 741 -41.68 -23.07 10.45
CA LEU A 741 -41.77 -23.70 9.13
C LEU A 741 -42.66 -24.95 9.19
N ASN A 742 -43.68 -25.00 8.34
CA ASN A 742 -44.48 -26.21 8.14
C ASN A 742 -43.79 -27.07 7.08
N ALA A 743 -43.05 -28.09 7.53
CA ALA A 743 -42.26 -28.94 6.63
C ALA A 743 -43.12 -29.70 5.60
N LYS A 744 -44.31 -30.17 5.98
CA LYS A 744 -45.21 -30.92 5.11
C LYS A 744 -45.76 -30.04 3.99
N GLU A 745 -46.37 -28.90 4.34
CA GLU A 745 -46.95 -27.98 3.36
C GLU A 745 -45.88 -27.31 2.49
N SER A 746 -44.70 -27.04 3.06
CA SER A 746 -43.55 -26.54 2.27
C SER A 746 -43.08 -27.56 1.25
N MET A 747 -43.02 -28.85 1.61
CA MET A 747 -42.63 -29.93 0.67
C MET A 747 -43.61 -30.06 -0.50
N LEU A 748 -44.92 -29.96 -0.25
CA LEU A 748 -45.93 -29.95 -1.30
C LEU A 748 -45.77 -28.76 -2.25
N ALA A 749 -45.53 -27.56 -1.70
CA ALA A 749 -45.29 -26.37 -2.52
C ALA A 749 -43.98 -26.46 -3.33
N ILE A 750 -42.93 -27.13 -2.80
CA ILE A 750 -41.68 -27.39 -3.50
C ILE A 750 -41.92 -28.34 -4.68
N GLN A 751 -42.66 -29.43 -4.48
CA GLN A 751 -43.01 -30.36 -5.56
C GLN A 751 -43.79 -29.65 -6.69
N LYS A 752 -44.71 -28.74 -6.35
CA LYS A 752 -45.40 -27.92 -7.35
C LYS A 752 -44.47 -27.00 -8.12
N LEU A 753 -43.45 -26.43 -7.47
CA LEU A 753 -42.43 -25.66 -8.17
C LEU A 753 -41.61 -26.54 -9.14
N GLU A 754 -41.23 -27.75 -8.72
CA GLU A 754 -40.49 -28.69 -9.57
C GLU A 754 -41.30 -29.09 -10.82
N GLU A 755 -42.60 -29.40 -10.66
CA GLU A 755 -43.51 -29.67 -11.78
C GLU A 755 -43.54 -28.51 -12.79
N ILE A 756 -43.64 -27.26 -12.30
CA ILE A 756 -43.66 -26.05 -13.13
C ILE A 756 -42.32 -25.86 -13.86
N GLN A 757 -41.20 -26.12 -13.19
CA GLN A 757 -39.86 -26.00 -13.79
C GLN A 757 -39.63 -27.04 -14.89
N ILE A 758 -40.11 -28.27 -14.70
CA ILE A 758 -40.07 -29.32 -15.73
C ILE A 758 -40.89 -28.90 -16.95
N GLU A 759 -42.11 -28.40 -16.73
CA GLU A 759 -42.97 -27.92 -17.82
C GLU A 759 -42.34 -26.73 -18.55
N PHE A 760 -41.75 -25.78 -17.81
CA PHE A 760 -41.01 -24.67 -18.40
C PHE A 760 -39.89 -25.14 -19.33
N ASN A 761 -39.08 -26.10 -18.88
CA ASN A 761 -37.96 -26.62 -19.66
C ASN A 761 -38.43 -27.35 -20.93
N ASN A 762 -39.54 -28.08 -20.86
CA ASN A 762 -40.14 -28.73 -22.03
C ASN A 762 -40.76 -27.72 -23.00
N TRP A 763 -41.28 -26.61 -22.47
CA TRP A 763 -41.96 -25.59 -23.24
C TRP A 763 -40.98 -24.62 -23.91
N ILE A 764 -39.96 -24.13 -23.21
CA ILE A 764 -39.15 -22.94 -23.57
C ILE A 764 -38.57 -22.96 -24.99
N PHE A 765 -38.14 -24.12 -25.51
CA PHE A 765 -37.59 -24.25 -26.87
C PHE A 765 -38.50 -24.94 -27.90
N LYS A 766 -39.73 -25.30 -27.50
CA LYS A 766 -40.69 -26.02 -28.35
C LYS A 766 -41.18 -25.20 -29.54
N ASP A 767 -41.36 -23.89 -29.36
CA ASP A 767 -41.74 -22.97 -30.44
C ASP A 767 -40.51 -22.44 -31.18
N LEU A 768 -40.52 -22.51 -32.52
CA LEU A 768 -39.39 -22.11 -33.36
C LEU A 768 -39.09 -20.60 -33.30
N LYS A 769 -40.11 -19.74 -33.18
CA LYS A 769 -39.89 -18.28 -33.12
C LYS A 769 -39.26 -17.90 -31.78
N ARG A 770 -39.79 -18.42 -30.68
CA ARG A 770 -39.23 -18.24 -29.34
C ARG A 770 -37.81 -18.79 -29.24
N ARG A 771 -37.56 -19.97 -29.79
CA ARG A 771 -36.23 -20.58 -29.85
C ARG A 771 -35.20 -19.65 -30.48
N LYS A 772 -35.51 -19.08 -31.65
CA LYS A 772 -34.63 -18.14 -32.34
C LYS A 772 -34.32 -16.89 -31.51
N ILE A 773 -35.32 -16.31 -30.85
CA ILE A 773 -35.15 -15.13 -29.97
C ILE A 773 -34.17 -15.46 -28.83
N LEU A 774 -34.35 -16.61 -28.18
CA LEU A 774 -33.50 -17.05 -27.07
C LEU A 774 -32.07 -17.35 -27.52
N GLU A 775 -31.88 -18.02 -28.66
CA GLU A 775 -30.56 -18.28 -29.25
C GLU A 775 -29.83 -16.96 -29.56
N GLU A 776 -30.49 -16.01 -30.22
CA GLU A 776 -29.91 -14.70 -30.55
C GLU A 776 -29.50 -13.93 -29.28
N GLN A 777 -30.37 -13.93 -28.26
CA GLN A 777 -30.12 -13.24 -27.00
C GLN A 777 -29.00 -13.90 -26.20
N TYR A 778 -28.98 -15.23 -26.11
CA TYR A 778 -27.92 -15.98 -25.45
C TYR A 778 -26.58 -15.73 -26.13
N ASN A 779 -26.52 -15.80 -27.46
CA ASN A 779 -25.29 -15.56 -28.19
C ASN A 779 -24.79 -14.12 -28.07
N LYS A 780 -25.71 -13.15 -28.00
CA LYS A 780 -25.37 -11.73 -27.80
C LYS A 780 -24.80 -11.46 -26.40
N ILE A 781 -25.30 -12.14 -25.37
CA ILE A 781 -24.89 -11.90 -23.98
C ILE A 781 -23.65 -12.73 -23.61
N PHE A 782 -23.66 -14.02 -23.93
CA PHE A 782 -22.66 -14.98 -23.44
C PHE A 782 -21.64 -15.40 -24.50
N ASN A 783 -22.06 -15.66 -25.75
CA ASN A 783 -21.17 -16.09 -26.84
C ASN A 783 -20.60 -14.92 -27.66
N SER A 784 -20.00 -13.96 -26.95
CA SER A 784 -19.55 -12.69 -27.53
C SER A 784 -18.06 -12.45 -27.42
N VAL A 785 -17.35 -13.23 -26.60
CA VAL A 785 -15.96 -12.96 -26.22
C VAL A 785 -14.97 -13.83 -26.98
N VAL A 786 -14.04 -13.20 -27.71
CA VAL A 786 -12.90 -13.88 -28.35
C VAL A 786 -11.64 -13.67 -27.49
N PRO A 787 -10.93 -14.74 -27.09
CA PRO A 787 -9.66 -14.60 -26.37
C PRO A 787 -8.60 -13.89 -27.21
N ARG A 788 -7.89 -12.94 -26.60
CA ARG A 788 -6.75 -12.26 -27.22
C ARG A 788 -5.62 -13.25 -27.55
N ARG A 789 -5.08 -13.14 -28.76
CA ARG A 789 -3.93 -13.93 -29.22
C ARG A 789 -2.67 -13.06 -29.21
N TYR A 790 -1.74 -13.37 -28.31
CA TYR A 790 -0.49 -12.63 -28.18
C TYR A 790 0.57 -13.18 -29.13
N ASN A 791 1.26 -12.28 -29.83
CA ASN A 791 2.44 -12.57 -30.64
C ASN A 791 3.65 -11.84 -30.02
N GLY A 792 4.74 -12.55 -29.78
CA GLY A 792 5.98 -11.98 -29.25
C GLY A 792 7.21 -12.23 -30.12
N ASP A 793 7.04 -12.72 -31.35
CA ASP A 793 8.15 -13.11 -32.22
C ASP A 793 9.07 -11.93 -32.59
N HIS A 794 8.57 -10.71 -32.41
CA HIS A 794 9.28 -9.47 -32.64
C HIS A 794 9.94 -8.85 -31.39
N LEU A 795 9.74 -9.44 -30.22
CA LEU A 795 10.28 -8.86 -28.98
C LEU A 795 11.80 -8.90 -28.97
N VAL A 796 12.40 -7.74 -28.72
CA VAL A 796 13.85 -7.58 -28.56
C VAL A 796 14.17 -7.54 -27.07
N PHE A 797 15.18 -8.31 -26.66
CA PHE A 797 15.58 -8.44 -25.26
C PHE A 797 16.99 -7.91 -25.04
N PRO A 798 17.17 -6.59 -24.93
CA PRO A 798 18.50 -5.96 -24.97
C PRO A 798 19.40 -6.29 -23.77
N TYR A 799 18.83 -6.62 -22.61
CA TYR A 799 19.57 -6.97 -21.39
C TYR A 799 19.76 -8.47 -21.18
N LYS A 800 19.32 -9.27 -22.15
CA LYS A 800 19.36 -10.72 -22.05
C LYS A 800 20.73 -11.23 -22.47
N ASN A 801 21.20 -12.28 -21.79
CA ASN A 801 22.37 -13.01 -22.25
C ASN A 801 22.14 -13.53 -23.70
N PRO A 802 22.99 -13.14 -24.68
CA PRO A 802 22.79 -13.47 -26.09
C PRO A 802 22.82 -14.97 -26.38
N ASN A 803 23.39 -15.79 -25.48
CA ASN A 803 23.44 -17.24 -25.63
C ASN A 803 22.09 -17.93 -25.35
N ILE A 804 21.13 -17.24 -24.72
CA ILE A 804 19.81 -17.80 -24.45
C ILE A 804 18.91 -17.56 -25.67
N LYS A 805 18.36 -18.62 -26.27
CA LYS A 805 17.35 -18.53 -27.34
C LYS A 805 15.96 -18.84 -26.78
N PHE A 806 14.98 -17.95 -27.03
CA PHE A 806 13.59 -18.19 -26.59
C PHE A 806 12.84 -19.05 -27.59
N ARG A 807 11.94 -19.90 -27.09
CA ARG A 807 10.97 -20.65 -27.90
C ARG A 807 9.73 -19.78 -28.17
N SER A 808 8.99 -20.05 -29.24
CA SER A 808 7.80 -19.27 -29.61
C SER A 808 6.72 -19.21 -28.53
N ASN A 809 6.54 -20.27 -27.74
CA ASN A 809 5.61 -20.24 -26.60
C ASN A 809 6.08 -19.30 -25.48
N GLN A 810 7.38 -19.16 -25.26
CA GLN A 810 7.95 -18.23 -24.29
C GLN A 810 7.77 -16.79 -24.77
N LEU A 811 7.98 -16.52 -26.06
CA LEU A 811 7.77 -15.20 -26.64
C LEU A 811 6.31 -14.74 -26.53
N ARG A 812 5.34 -15.62 -26.86
CA ARG A 812 3.91 -15.32 -26.67
C ARG A 812 3.55 -15.07 -25.20
N ALA A 813 4.14 -15.86 -24.30
CA ALA A 813 3.94 -15.70 -22.86
C ALA A 813 4.49 -14.35 -22.36
N ILE A 814 5.66 -13.94 -22.83
CA ILE A 814 6.26 -12.64 -22.50
C ILE A 814 5.40 -11.51 -23.07
N ALA A 815 4.99 -11.59 -24.34
CA ALA A 815 4.10 -10.60 -24.95
C ALA A 815 2.82 -10.42 -24.12
N ARG A 816 2.21 -11.53 -23.69
CA ARG A 816 1.06 -11.51 -22.78
C ARG A 816 1.36 -10.83 -21.43
N CYS A 817 2.55 -11.04 -20.87
CA CYS A 817 2.95 -10.37 -19.62
C CYS A 817 3.20 -8.87 -19.81
N LEU A 818 3.72 -8.45 -20.96
CA LEU A 818 4.02 -7.05 -21.25
C LEU A 818 2.76 -6.23 -21.57
N THR A 819 1.81 -6.81 -22.32
CA THR A 819 0.64 -6.08 -22.82
C THR A 819 -0.67 -6.47 -22.14
N GLY A 820 -0.68 -7.53 -21.33
CA GLY A 820 -1.85 -7.95 -20.55
C GLY A 820 -1.80 -7.45 -19.11
N ASN A 821 -2.95 -7.04 -18.56
CA ASN A 821 -3.04 -6.51 -17.19
C ASN A 821 -2.57 -7.50 -16.11
N SER A 822 -2.94 -8.78 -16.22
CA SER A 822 -2.56 -9.85 -15.29
C SER A 822 -2.36 -11.17 -16.02
N SER A 823 -1.27 -11.87 -15.70
CA SER A 823 -0.81 -13.03 -16.47
C SER A 823 -0.41 -14.20 -15.56
N LEU A 824 -0.93 -15.40 -15.86
CA LEU A 824 -0.55 -16.67 -15.23
C LEU A 824 0.24 -17.53 -16.24
N LEU A 825 1.46 -17.92 -15.89
CA LEU A 825 2.33 -18.77 -16.70
C LEU A 825 2.22 -20.24 -16.29
N ALA A 826 1.11 -20.90 -16.67
CA ALA A 826 0.82 -22.29 -16.34
C ALA A 826 1.50 -23.32 -17.28
N HIS A 827 2.80 -23.19 -17.57
CA HIS A 827 3.52 -24.18 -18.38
C HIS A 827 3.92 -25.42 -17.55
N CYS A 828 4.16 -26.57 -18.19
CA CYS A 828 4.71 -27.77 -17.53
C CYS A 828 6.18 -27.58 -17.09
N VAL A 829 6.72 -28.49 -16.26
CA VAL A 829 8.14 -28.50 -15.85
C VAL A 829 9.02 -28.73 -17.10
N GLY A 830 10.16 -28.03 -17.21
CA GLY A 830 11.04 -28.11 -18.39
C GLY A 830 10.64 -27.21 -19.58
N ALA A 831 9.45 -26.61 -19.57
CA ALA A 831 9.01 -25.69 -20.61
C ALA A 831 9.70 -24.30 -20.60
N GLY A 832 10.63 -24.07 -19.67
CA GLY A 832 11.41 -22.83 -19.59
C GLY A 832 10.75 -21.68 -18.81
N LYS A 833 9.80 -21.96 -17.91
CA LYS A 833 9.08 -20.95 -17.10
C LYS A 833 9.99 -19.94 -16.40
N SER A 834 11.05 -20.42 -15.75
CA SER A 834 11.97 -19.55 -15.00
C SER A 834 12.68 -18.56 -15.93
N VAL A 835 13.08 -19.01 -17.12
CA VAL A 835 13.73 -18.18 -18.14
C VAL A 835 12.76 -17.19 -18.79
N THR A 836 11.46 -17.53 -18.84
CA THR A 836 10.41 -16.62 -19.34
C THR A 836 10.08 -15.51 -18.34
N ARG A 837 10.24 -15.77 -17.04
CA ARG A 837 9.96 -14.80 -15.96
C ARG A 837 11.14 -13.85 -15.70
N SER A 838 12.36 -14.37 -15.79
CA SER A 838 13.60 -13.59 -15.69
C SER A 838 13.78 -12.73 -16.92
#